data_AF-A0A3M1LL99-F1
#
_entry.id   AF-A0A3M1LL99-F1
#
_cell.length_a   1.000
_cell.length_b   1.000
_cell.length_c   1.000
_cell.angle_alpha   90.00
_cell.angle_beta   90.00
_cell.angle_gamma   90.00
#
_symmetry.space_group_name_H-M   'P 1'
#
loop_
_entity.id
_entity.type
_entity.pdbx_description
1 polymer ?
#
loop_
_entity_poly.entity_id
_entity_poly.type
_entity_poly.pdbx_seq_one_letter_code
_entity_poly.pdbx_strand_id
1 'polypeptide(L)'
;LEVSGRLAVLPATQADVGPDAGKIGPAADAPVTFTFTFTNAYDGSSQEAMAQLPAGYDGSTPVPLLVFAHARSSSMADGISTFGDATNTKGWLLVSPEMHGSWTGYPQPEDIGKPPGAYAYASLESQYDIIGAMSYMIDHYNVMTDRIYLVGYSMGGQIATVTMGKFPHIFAAVFDNKGATNMVDWYYESTSYHQRWMRRECHINEVEQDPTQNPFCYQRRSSINFANNYIHIPISITHSVSDTLVPIHHSRDFRDAINSYGPDRLVVIYEDTVVGPTCDDNGHYHCYEPDPMDVLNFLEQFTLNPIPSHINITSDESKDYYWLRLAQTGGDHWSQVEATAYPSATITALISDTRPLTVAFNLGSTPVRSKAVTPKMKQPGLGLPSTTYLIRGGGVYTLKDYTSGYFTVSLAMTGQFTLTLSAIDLVLSADPAMIPGGGTATSTITAAVRDQMGTPVPDGTLLRLTTTEGTFPNGSKTYTTTLTGGWATTTLTLGPTADLAKITGKVGMVTGTASVDAIYPALDLKTAPDATMIYVGESVTFTYRLTNTGDVTLTQVAVVDDNGTPGEPGDDLTVCAGLTLPAGATAQCARSAVLDDDFAGSATASGQDPLGHPVSDTGSAAVTVISPALAATVVPTPALVYSGSRVTFTYRLTNTGDVTLTQVAVVDDNGTPGEPGDDLTVCAGLTLPAGATAQCARSLVVTMAITSSATVAGLDPLGHRTVVSIPTVVSVMPPLIILYVPFVVKGSP
;
A
#
# COMPACT_ATOMS: atom_id res chain seq x y z
N LEU A 1 -4.32 -65.75 47.12
CA LEU A 1 -5.67 -66.29 46.91
C LEU A 1 -5.88 -66.40 45.42
N GLU A 2 -5.85 -67.62 44.90
CA GLU A 2 -6.29 -67.94 43.53
C GLU A 2 -7.79 -67.72 43.41
N VAL A 3 -8.22 -67.10 42.32
CA VAL A 3 -9.54 -67.34 41.74
C VAL A 3 -9.33 -67.57 40.25
N SER A 4 -9.72 -68.77 39.84
CA SER A 4 -9.58 -69.38 38.53
C SER A 4 -10.91 -69.38 37.77
N GLY A 5 -10.85 -69.17 36.45
CA GLY A 5 -11.90 -69.48 35.47
C GLY A 5 -12.94 -68.36 35.24
N ARG A 6 -13.25 -67.91 34.02
CA ARG A 6 -12.98 -68.38 32.66
C ARG A 6 -12.79 -67.15 31.77
N LEU A 7 -11.66 -67.06 31.05
CA LEU A 7 -11.59 -66.28 29.83
C LEU A 7 -12.55 -66.94 28.82
N ALA A 8 -13.63 -66.24 28.47
CA ALA A 8 -14.24 -66.46 27.17
C ALA A 8 -13.27 -65.87 26.14
N VAL A 9 -12.51 -66.75 25.50
CA VAL A 9 -11.81 -66.45 24.27
C VAL A 9 -12.89 -66.09 23.25
N LEU A 10 -13.15 -64.79 23.06
CA LEU A 10 -13.73 -64.31 21.82
C LEU A 10 -12.65 -64.49 20.75
N PRO A 11 -12.98 -65.07 19.59
CA PRO A 11 -11.98 -65.34 18.56
C PRO A 11 -11.42 -64.00 18.08
N ALA A 12 -10.13 -63.78 18.33
CA ALA A 12 -9.33 -62.92 17.47
C ALA A 12 -9.37 -63.54 16.08
N THR A 13 -10.11 -62.93 15.14
CA THR A 13 -9.90 -62.91 13.69
C THR A 13 -11.10 -62.29 12.97
N GLN A 14 -11.17 -60.97 12.99
CA GLN A 14 -11.28 -60.23 11.72
C GLN A 14 -10.29 -59.08 11.84
N ALA A 15 -9.13 -59.29 11.23
CA ALA A 15 -8.19 -58.21 10.94
C ALA A 15 -8.92 -57.15 10.09
N ASP A 16 -8.42 -55.92 10.08
CA ASP A 16 -8.76 -54.90 9.09
C ASP A 16 -9.03 -55.55 7.71
N VAL A 17 -10.28 -55.51 7.22
CA VAL A 17 -10.63 -56.06 5.90
C VAL A 17 -10.97 -54.95 4.91
N GLY A 18 -10.30 -53.79 5.03
CA GLY A 18 -10.10 -52.91 3.88
C GLY A 18 -8.83 -53.33 3.12
N PRO A 19 -8.68 -53.01 1.83
CA PRO A 19 -7.37 -53.07 1.17
C PRO A 19 -6.38 -52.28 2.05
N ASP A 20 -5.29 -52.91 2.54
CA ASP A 20 -4.25 -52.36 3.42
C ASP A 20 -4.44 -50.86 3.71
N ALA A 21 -5.09 -50.51 4.83
CA ALA A 21 -5.40 -49.13 5.18
C ALA A 21 -4.16 -48.22 4.97
N GLY A 22 -4.17 -47.40 3.92
CA GLY A 22 -3.06 -46.50 3.55
C GLY A 22 -2.08 -46.98 2.47
N LYS A 23 -2.28 -48.12 1.81
CA LYS A 23 -1.56 -48.46 0.56
C LYS A 23 -2.53 -48.48 -0.59
N ILE A 24 -2.58 -47.38 -1.34
CA ILE A 24 -3.30 -47.38 -2.61
C ILE A 24 -2.57 -48.35 -3.55
N GLY A 25 -3.15 -49.54 -3.71
CA GLY A 25 -2.63 -50.60 -4.57
C GLY A 25 -2.84 -50.27 -6.05
N PRO A 26 -2.39 -51.16 -6.97
CA PRO A 26 -2.75 -51.03 -8.38
C PRO A 26 -4.28 -50.99 -8.54
N ALA A 27 -4.77 -50.15 -9.45
CA ALA A 27 -6.19 -49.99 -9.75
C ALA A 27 -6.87 -51.35 -9.96
N ALA A 28 -7.98 -51.60 -9.26
CA ALA A 28 -8.79 -52.79 -9.46
C ALA A 28 -9.66 -52.65 -10.72
N ASP A 29 -9.82 -53.74 -11.48
CA ASP A 29 -10.65 -53.78 -12.69
C ASP A 29 -12.17 -53.73 -12.40
N ALA A 30 -12.56 -53.84 -11.12
CA ALA A 30 -13.95 -53.84 -10.64
C ALA A 30 -14.07 -53.04 -9.33
N PRO A 31 -15.27 -52.53 -8.97
CA PRO A 31 -15.47 -51.84 -7.70
C PRO A 31 -15.15 -52.77 -6.52
N VAL A 32 -14.59 -52.19 -5.45
CA VAL A 32 -14.17 -52.92 -4.24
C VAL A 32 -14.98 -52.44 -3.05
N THR A 33 -15.79 -53.33 -2.49
CA THR A 33 -16.55 -53.09 -1.25
C THR A 33 -15.82 -53.69 -0.05
N PHE A 34 -15.80 -52.97 1.07
CA PHE A 34 -15.18 -53.43 2.31
C PHE A 34 -15.84 -52.78 3.54
N THR A 35 -15.67 -53.41 4.71
CA THR A 35 -16.05 -52.82 5.99
C THR A 35 -14.82 -52.35 6.76
N PHE A 36 -15.00 -51.33 7.59
CA PHE A 36 -13.96 -50.82 8.48
C PHE A 36 -14.58 -50.31 9.78
N THR A 37 -13.75 -50.23 10.82
CA THR A 37 -14.14 -49.63 12.10
C THR A 37 -13.48 -48.28 12.29
N PHE A 38 -14.15 -47.42 13.05
CA PHE A 38 -13.64 -46.10 13.44
C PHE A 38 -14.11 -45.75 14.85
N THR A 39 -13.45 -44.78 15.47
CA THR A 39 -13.85 -44.26 16.78
C THR A 39 -14.79 -43.08 16.58
N ASN A 40 -15.99 -43.15 17.14
CA ASN A 40 -16.92 -42.03 17.15
C ASN A 40 -16.36 -40.93 18.09
N ALA A 41 -16.23 -39.71 17.56
CA ALA A 41 -15.59 -38.61 18.28
C ALA A 41 -16.45 -38.00 19.40
N TYR A 42 -17.75 -38.30 19.43
CA TYR A 42 -18.67 -37.80 20.44
C TYR A 42 -18.58 -38.59 21.74
N ASP A 43 -18.69 -39.92 21.67
CA ASP A 43 -18.77 -40.80 22.85
C ASP A 43 -17.57 -41.77 23.00
N GLY A 44 -16.66 -41.81 22.03
CA GLY A 44 -15.49 -42.68 22.03
C GLY A 44 -15.79 -44.15 21.72
N SER A 45 -17.02 -44.48 21.31
CA SER A 45 -17.42 -45.83 20.94
C SER A 45 -16.75 -46.28 19.63
N SER A 46 -16.60 -47.60 19.48
CA SER A 46 -16.12 -48.22 18.23
C SER A 46 -17.32 -48.49 17.33
N GLN A 47 -17.33 -47.88 16.16
CA GLN A 47 -18.41 -47.98 15.18
C GLN A 47 -17.90 -48.59 13.88
N GLU A 48 -18.83 -49.05 13.04
CA GLU A 48 -18.54 -49.73 11.78
C GLU A 48 -19.15 -48.97 10.60
N ALA A 49 -18.49 -49.04 9.44
CA ALA A 49 -19.01 -48.53 8.19
C ALA A 49 -18.63 -49.45 7.03
N MET A 50 -19.45 -49.42 5.98
CA MET A 50 -19.16 -50.07 4.71
C MET A 50 -18.81 -49.01 3.66
N ALA A 51 -17.76 -49.25 2.89
CA ALA A 51 -17.33 -48.36 1.82
C ALA A 51 -17.14 -49.11 0.51
N GLN A 52 -17.18 -48.35 -0.59
CA GLN A 52 -16.87 -48.84 -1.92
C GLN A 52 -15.89 -47.90 -2.63
N LEU A 53 -14.83 -48.48 -3.19
CA LEU A 53 -13.94 -47.82 -4.14
C LEU A 53 -14.44 -48.11 -5.56
N PRO A 54 -14.50 -47.11 -6.45
CA PRO A 54 -14.90 -47.33 -7.83
C PRO A 54 -13.82 -48.09 -8.60
N ALA A 55 -14.22 -48.81 -9.65
CA ALA A 55 -13.30 -49.47 -10.56
C ALA A 55 -12.30 -48.45 -11.13
N GLY A 56 -11.03 -48.86 -11.25
CA GLY A 56 -9.97 -47.98 -11.75
C GLY A 56 -9.38 -47.01 -10.73
N TYR A 57 -9.91 -46.93 -9.50
CA TYR A 57 -9.37 -46.01 -8.49
C TYR A 57 -7.97 -46.43 -8.01
N ASP A 58 -7.00 -45.54 -8.21
CA ASP A 58 -5.60 -45.67 -7.78
C ASP A 58 -5.15 -44.52 -6.87
N GLY A 59 -6.10 -43.68 -6.42
CA GLY A 59 -5.89 -42.54 -5.54
C GLY A 59 -4.87 -41.50 -6.02
N SER A 60 -4.44 -41.54 -7.28
CA SER A 60 -3.54 -40.55 -7.87
C SER A 60 -4.21 -39.18 -8.02
N THR A 61 -5.53 -39.17 -8.23
CA THR A 61 -6.36 -37.97 -8.34
C THR A 61 -7.45 -37.93 -7.26
N PRO A 62 -7.74 -36.76 -6.68
CA PRO A 62 -8.84 -36.63 -5.74
C PRO A 62 -10.19 -36.86 -6.46
N VAL A 63 -11.11 -37.57 -5.83
CA VAL A 63 -12.47 -37.82 -6.36
C VAL A 63 -13.56 -37.48 -5.33
N PRO A 64 -14.79 -37.15 -5.76
CA PRO A 64 -15.89 -36.88 -4.84
C PRO A 64 -16.22 -38.06 -3.92
N LEU A 65 -16.79 -37.75 -2.75
CA LEU A 65 -17.24 -38.72 -1.76
C LEU A 65 -18.75 -38.58 -1.53
N LEU A 66 -19.48 -39.68 -1.69
CA LEU A 66 -20.87 -39.81 -1.27
C LEU A 66 -20.94 -40.48 0.11
N VAL A 67 -21.60 -39.85 1.06
CA VAL A 67 -21.94 -40.44 2.36
C VAL A 67 -23.43 -40.77 2.37
N PHE A 68 -23.78 -42.02 2.69
CA PHE A 68 -25.17 -42.47 2.75
C PHE A 68 -25.60 -42.84 4.17
N ALA A 69 -26.67 -42.20 4.65
CA ALA A 69 -27.33 -42.50 5.90
C ALA A 69 -28.56 -43.40 5.64
N HIS A 70 -28.54 -44.61 6.19
CA HIS A 70 -29.56 -45.63 5.95
C HIS A 70 -30.89 -45.34 6.67
N ALA A 71 -31.96 -45.97 6.17
CA ALA A 71 -33.28 -45.88 6.75
C ALA A 71 -33.41 -46.70 8.06
N ARG A 72 -34.52 -46.48 8.75
CA ARG A 72 -34.89 -47.21 9.97
C ARG A 72 -34.99 -48.71 9.71
N SER A 73 -34.55 -49.53 10.66
CA SER A 73 -34.53 -51.01 10.55
C SER A 73 -33.65 -51.58 9.43
N SER A 74 -32.83 -50.74 8.80
CA SER A 74 -31.81 -51.17 7.84
C SER A 74 -30.39 -50.96 8.37
N SER A 75 -29.38 -51.18 7.52
CA SER A 75 -27.95 -51.15 7.86
C SER A 75 -27.11 -50.36 6.86
N MET A 76 -25.82 -50.21 7.16
CA MET A 76 -24.80 -49.69 6.23
C MET A 76 -24.76 -50.40 4.86
N ALA A 77 -25.29 -51.62 4.75
CA ALA A 77 -25.29 -52.37 3.50
C ALA A 77 -26.14 -51.70 2.40
N ASP A 78 -27.18 -50.97 2.81
CA ASP A 78 -28.11 -50.32 1.90
C ASP A 78 -27.48 -49.20 1.08
N GLY A 79 -26.49 -48.51 1.63
CA GLY A 79 -25.78 -47.48 0.86
C GLY A 79 -25.11 -48.08 -0.37
N ILE A 80 -24.48 -49.24 -0.21
CA ILE A 80 -23.80 -49.92 -1.31
C ILE A 80 -24.81 -50.52 -2.30
N SER A 81 -25.89 -51.14 -1.83
CA SER A 81 -26.91 -51.67 -2.74
C SER A 81 -27.66 -50.58 -3.52
N THR A 82 -27.85 -49.40 -2.92
CA THR A 82 -28.59 -48.29 -3.52
C THR A 82 -27.72 -47.46 -4.46
N PHE A 83 -26.52 -47.06 -4.02
CA PHE A 83 -25.67 -46.10 -4.72
C PHE A 83 -24.39 -46.68 -5.33
N GLY A 84 -24.09 -47.97 -5.09
CA GLY A 84 -22.85 -48.61 -5.52
C GLY A 84 -22.62 -48.52 -7.03
N ASP A 85 -23.61 -48.88 -7.85
CA ASP A 85 -23.48 -48.86 -9.31
C ASP A 85 -23.35 -47.43 -9.86
N ALA A 86 -24.12 -46.49 -9.31
CA ALA A 86 -24.12 -45.09 -9.72
C ALA A 86 -22.79 -44.39 -9.39
N THR A 87 -22.30 -44.58 -8.16
CA THR A 87 -21.00 -44.02 -7.73
C THR A 87 -19.85 -44.66 -8.48
N ASN A 88 -19.88 -45.97 -8.74
CA ASN A 88 -18.90 -46.65 -9.59
C ASN A 88 -18.89 -46.06 -11.01
N THR A 89 -20.07 -45.83 -11.59
CA THR A 89 -20.22 -45.22 -12.93
C THR A 89 -19.63 -43.81 -12.99
N LYS A 90 -19.79 -43.01 -11.93
CA LYS A 90 -19.22 -41.65 -11.82
C LYS A 90 -17.76 -41.63 -11.39
N GLY A 91 -17.19 -42.76 -10.97
CA GLY A 91 -15.84 -42.82 -10.39
C GLY A 91 -15.74 -42.17 -9.00
N TRP A 92 -16.82 -42.20 -8.21
CA TRP A 92 -16.88 -41.60 -6.88
C TRP A 92 -16.63 -42.62 -5.78
N LEU A 93 -16.11 -42.15 -4.65
CA LEU A 93 -16.04 -42.92 -3.42
C LEU A 93 -17.41 -42.94 -2.75
N LEU A 94 -17.75 -44.05 -2.09
CA LEU A 94 -18.98 -44.21 -1.33
C LEU A 94 -18.67 -44.75 0.06
N VAL A 95 -19.33 -44.20 1.08
CA VAL A 95 -19.31 -44.71 2.45
C VAL A 95 -20.70 -44.66 3.08
N SER A 96 -21.06 -45.70 3.81
CA SER A 96 -22.29 -45.78 4.59
C SER A 96 -21.95 -46.28 5.99
N PRO A 97 -22.11 -45.45 7.04
CA PRO A 97 -21.91 -45.91 8.42
C PRO A 97 -23.08 -46.75 8.89
N GLU A 98 -22.80 -47.71 9.77
CA GLU A 98 -23.84 -48.26 10.65
C GLU A 98 -24.10 -47.22 11.73
N MET A 99 -25.32 -46.70 11.79
CA MET A 99 -25.66 -45.64 12.74
C MET A 99 -25.70 -46.20 14.15
N HIS A 100 -25.53 -45.36 15.17
CA HIS A 100 -25.92 -45.68 16.55
C HIS A 100 -26.70 -44.57 17.26
N GLY A 101 -27.58 -45.01 18.16
CA GLY A 101 -28.42 -44.16 19.00
C GLY A 101 -27.82 -43.95 20.38
N SER A 102 -28.44 -43.07 21.16
CA SER A 102 -28.08 -42.86 22.57
C SER A 102 -28.57 -44.01 23.46
N TRP A 103 -29.59 -44.76 23.03
CA TRP A 103 -30.18 -45.84 23.81
C TRP A 103 -29.33 -47.12 23.76
N THR A 104 -28.78 -47.52 24.91
CA THR A 104 -27.93 -48.72 25.06
C THR A 104 -28.67 -49.93 25.64
N GLY A 105 -29.96 -49.79 25.96
CA GLY A 105 -30.77 -50.89 26.52
C GLY A 105 -30.89 -52.03 25.52
N TYR A 106 -30.20 -53.14 25.81
CA TYR A 106 -30.08 -54.38 25.02
C TYR A 106 -31.39 -54.89 24.41
N PRO A 107 -31.30 -55.61 23.26
CA PRO A 107 -32.40 -55.75 22.33
C PRO A 107 -33.62 -56.37 23.02
N GLN A 108 -34.76 -55.70 22.85
CA GLN A 108 -36.04 -56.30 23.17
C GLN A 108 -36.28 -57.47 22.19
N PRO A 109 -37.20 -58.40 22.49
CA PRO A 109 -37.51 -59.51 21.60
C PRO A 109 -37.80 -59.10 20.14
N GLU A 110 -38.39 -57.92 19.94
CA GLU A 110 -38.65 -57.31 18.62
C GLU A 110 -37.41 -56.79 17.86
N ASP A 111 -36.26 -56.69 18.51
CA ASP A 111 -35.01 -56.15 17.96
C ASP A 111 -33.95 -57.24 17.74
N ILE A 112 -34.26 -58.49 18.09
CA ILE A 112 -33.40 -59.63 17.83
C ILE A 112 -33.20 -59.76 16.32
N GLY A 113 -31.94 -59.64 15.88
CA GLY A 113 -31.55 -59.76 14.47
C GLY A 113 -31.59 -58.45 13.67
N LYS A 114 -31.94 -57.33 14.29
CA LYS A 114 -31.77 -56.00 13.67
C LYS A 114 -30.34 -55.48 13.86
N PRO A 115 -29.80 -54.70 12.92
CA PRO A 115 -28.48 -54.11 13.06
C PRO A 115 -28.45 -53.10 14.23
N PRO A 116 -27.31 -52.96 14.93
CA PRO A 116 -27.11 -51.90 15.93
C PRO A 116 -27.49 -50.53 15.36
N GLY A 117 -28.27 -49.74 16.10
CA GLY A 117 -28.67 -48.37 15.72
C GLY A 117 -29.58 -48.21 14.51
N ALA A 118 -30.30 -49.27 14.16
CA ALA A 118 -31.56 -49.25 13.39
C ALA A 118 -32.60 -48.18 13.80
N TYR A 119 -32.42 -47.53 14.97
CA TYR A 119 -33.33 -46.58 15.61
C TYR A 119 -32.60 -45.37 16.21
N ALA A 120 -31.64 -44.78 15.49
CA ALA A 120 -30.82 -43.70 16.02
C ALA A 120 -31.49 -42.30 16.03
N TYR A 121 -32.44 -42.02 15.13
CA TYR A 121 -33.23 -40.77 15.09
C TYR A 121 -32.45 -39.45 15.22
N ALA A 122 -31.36 -39.30 14.46
CA ALA A 122 -30.49 -38.12 14.47
C ALA A 122 -29.91 -37.77 15.85
N SER A 123 -29.63 -38.79 16.66
CA SER A 123 -28.80 -38.70 17.87
C SER A 123 -27.47 -38.00 17.59
N LEU A 124 -26.81 -37.47 18.61
CA LEU A 124 -25.47 -36.90 18.42
C LEU A 124 -24.52 -38.00 17.96
N GLU A 125 -24.64 -39.16 18.58
CA GLU A 125 -24.05 -40.43 18.20
C GLU A 125 -24.09 -40.65 16.68
N SER A 126 -25.28 -40.74 16.07
CA SER A 126 -25.44 -40.96 14.61
C SER A 126 -24.92 -39.83 13.74
N GLN A 127 -24.99 -38.58 14.20
CA GLN A 127 -24.38 -37.46 13.48
C GLN A 127 -22.85 -37.65 13.42
N TYR A 128 -22.23 -38.06 14.53
CA TYR A 128 -20.78 -38.29 14.57
C TYR A 128 -20.35 -39.63 13.95
N ASP A 129 -21.26 -40.57 13.69
CA ASP A 129 -20.97 -41.74 12.85
C ASP A 129 -20.73 -41.34 11.40
N ILE A 130 -21.57 -40.44 10.88
CA ILE A 130 -21.37 -39.82 9.56
C ILE A 130 -20.02 -39.10 9.52
N ILE A 131 -19.73 -38.25 10.52
CA ILE A 131 -18.48 -37.50 10.57
C ILE A 131 -17.26 -38.43 10.70
N GLY A 132 -17.36 -39.50 11.49
CA GLY A 132 -16.30 -40.47 11.72
C GLY A 132 -15.99 -41.31 10.47
N ALA A 133 -17.02 -41.87 9.83
CA ALA A 133 -16.85 -42.65 8.60
C ALA A 133 -16.30 -41.80 7.45
N MET A 134 -16.82 -40.56 7.29
CA MET A 134 -16.26 -39.60 6.34
C MET A 134 -14.80 -39.25 6.66
N SER A 135 -14.48 -39.02 7.94
CA SER A 135 -13.11 -38.71 8.38
C SER A 135 -12.15 -39.84 8.05
N TYR A 136 -12.55 -41.10 8.27
CA TYR A 136 -11.77 -42.26 7.85
C TYR A 136 -11.51 -42.23 6.34
N MET A 137 -12.54 -41.97 5.53
CA MET A 137 -12.36 -41.91 4.07
C MET A 137 -11.35 -40.83 3.65
N ILE A 138 -11.41 -39.64 4.25
CA ILE A 138 -10.45 -38.55 3.99
C ILE A 138 -9.03 -38.93 4.46
N ASP A 139 -8.92 -39.66 5.58
CA ASP A 139 -7.63 -40.06 6.14
C ASP A 139 -6.94 -41.16 5.35
N HIS A 140 -7.70 -42.03 4.69
CA HIS A 140 -7.17 -43.19 3.99
C HIS A 140 -7.20 -43.09 2.47
N TYR A 141 -8.00 -42.19 1.89
CA TYR A 141 -8.19 -42.05 0.45
C TYR A 141 -8.04 -40.60 -0.04
N ASN A 142 -7.83 -40.41 -1.35
CA ASN A 142 -7.70 -39.11 -1.99
C ASN A 142 -9.10 -38.54 -2.25
N VAL A 143 -9.71 -37.99 -1.21
CA VAL A 143 -11.05 -37.38 -1.28
C VAL A 143 -10.96 -35.93 -1.74
N MET A 144 -11.79 -35.56 -2.70
CA MET A 144 -12.03 -34.17 -3.09
C MET A 144 -12.88 -33.48 -2.01
N THR A 145 -12.23 -32.85 -1.04
CA THR A 145 -12.87 -32.37 0.21
C THR A 145 -13.86 -31.21 0.02
N ASP A 146 -13.85 -30.54 -1.13
CA ASP A 146 -14.85 -29.54 -1.52
C ASP A 146 -16.05 -30.16 -2.27
N ARG A 147 -16.08 -31.49 -2.43
CA ARG A 147 -17.15 -32.29 -3.06
C ARG A 147 -17.47 -33.54 -2.25
N ILE A 148 -17.83 -33.33 -0.99
CA ILE A 148 -18.42 -34.35 -0.12
C ILE A 148 -19.93 -34.12 -0.09
N TYR A 149 -20.70 -35.16 -0.37
CA TYR A 149 -22.16 -35.10 -0.44
C TYR A 149 -22.79 -36.03 0.58
N LEU A 150 -23.95 -35.65 1.12
CA LEU A 150 -24.68 -36.43 2.10
C LEU A 150 -26.07 -36.77 1.58
N VAL A 151 -26.42 -38.05 1.59
CA VAL A 151 -27.74 -38.55 1.18
C VAL A 151 -28.33 -39.35 2.31
N GLY A 152 -29.63 -39.19 2.56
CA GLY A 152 -30.32 -39.98 3.57
C GLY A 152 -31.78 -40.22 3.24
N TYR A 153 -32.26 -41.43 3.57
CA TYR A 153 -33.65 -41.83 3.32
C TYR A 153 -34.40 -42.08 4.64
N SER A 154 -35.62 -41.55 4.78
CA SER A 154 -36.47 -41.72 5.97
C SER A 154 -35.75 -41.27 7.25
N MET A 155 -35.51 -42.15 8.23
CA MET A 155 -34.62 -41.86 9.38
C MET A 155 -33.25 -41.34 8.94
N GLY A 156 -32.68 -41.88 7.86
CA GLY A 156 -31.44 -41.39 7.27
C GLY A 156 -31.57 -39.98 6.72
N GLY A 157 -32.71 -39.60 6.15
CA GLY A 157 -32.99 -38.24 5.65
C GLY A 157 -33.08 -37.22 6.78
N GLN A 158 -33.71 -37.62 7.89
CA GLN A 158 -33.66 -36.87 9.15
C GLN A 158 -32.20 -36.69 9.62
N ILE A 159 -31.44 -37.79 9.76
CA ILE A 159 -30.05 -37.73 10.22
C ILE A 159 -29.21 -36.85 9.29
N ALA A 160 -29.37 -37.00 7.97
CA ALA A 160 -28.67 -36.24 6.95
C ALA A 160 -28.92 -34.74 7.09
N THR A 161 -30.18 -34.33 7.21
CA THR A 161 -30.52 -32.90 7.34
C THR A 161 -30.15 -32.32 8.71
N VAL A 162 -30.22 -33.07 9.79
CA VAL A 162 -29.72 -32.58 11.09
C VAL A 162 -28.19 -32.44 11.06
N THR A 163 -27.49 -33.45 10.56
CA THR A 163 -26.03 -33.44 10.44
C THR A 163 -25.56 -32.30 9.55
N MET A 164 -26.18 -32.12 8.39
CA MET A 164 -25.85 -31.04 7.46
C MET A 164 -26.04 -29.65 8.09
N GLY A 165 -27.17 -29.43 8.77
CA GLY A 165 -27.42 -28.17 9.48
C GLY A 165 -26.39 -27.90 10.57
N LYS A 166 -25.86 -28.94 11.22
CA LYS A 166 -24.86 -28.82 12.29
C LYS A 166 -23.42 -28.78 11.78
N PHE A 167 -23.16 -29.26 10.57
CA PHE A 167 -21.84 -29.25 9.94
C PHE A 167 -21.88 -28.59 8.55
N PRO A 168 -22.39 -27.35 8.44
CA PRO A 168 -22.65 -26.70 7.16
C PRO A 168 -21.39 -26.42 6.35
N HIS A 169 -20.23 -26.43 7.01
CA HIS A 169 -18.92 -26.12 6.48
C HIS A 169 -18.15 -27.33 5.95
N ILE A 170 -18.79 -28.51 5.86
CA ILE A 170 -18.15 -29.78 5.48
C ILE A 170 -18.61 -30.26 4.10
N PHE A 171 -19.91 -30.15 3.82
CA PHE A 171 -20.52 -30.82 2.69
C PHE A 171 -20.94 -29.83 1.61
N ALA A 172 -20.82 -30.23 0.36
CA ALA A 172 -21.14 -29.41 -0.80
C ALA A 172 -22.65 -29.38 -1.13
N ALA A 173 -23.38 -30.45 -0.82
CA ALA A 173 -24.83 -30.54 -0.98
C ALA A 173 -25.41 -31.71 -0.19
N VAL A 174 -26.72 -31.65 0.08
CA VAL A 174 -27.48 -32.72 0.74
C VAL A 174 -28.69 -33.15 -0.06
N PHE A 175 -29.01 -34.43 0.00
CA PHE A 175 -30.26 -34.98 -0.53
C PHE A 175 -31.07 -35.64 0.58
N ASP A 176 -32.27 -35.13 0.81
CA ASP A 176 -33.25 -35.67 1.73
C ASP A 176 -34.35 -36.40 0.96
N ASN A 177 -34.52 -37.70 1.23
CA ASN A 177 -35.69 -38.43 0.82
C ASN A 177 -36.58 -38.68 2.04
N LYS A 178 -37.75 -38.04 2.08
CA LYS A 178 -38.84 -38.30 3.04
C LYS A 178 -38.42 -38.36 4.52
N GLY A 179 -37.46 -37.52 4.90
CA GLY A 179 -37.01 -37.37 6.29
C GLY A 179 -37.98 -36.55 7.14
N ALA A 180 -38.17 -36.95 8.40
CA ALA A 180 -38.89 -36.14 9.38
C ALA A 180 -38.00 -34.96 9.83
N THR A 181 -38.49 -33.72 9.70
CA THR A 181 -37.71 -32.50 9.93
C THR A 181 -38.02 -31.81 11.26
N ASN A 182 -39.15 -32.18 11.88
CA ASN A 182 -39.57 -31.75 13.21
C ASN A 182 -39.98 -32.96 14.05
N MET A 183 -39.12 -33.38 14.97
CA MET A 183 -39.34 -34.54 15.83
C MET A 183 -40.47 -34.33 16.84
N VAL A 184 -40.79 -33.09 17.21
CA VAL A 184 -41.90 -32.82 18.13
C VAL A 184 -43.24 -33.07 17.42
N ASP A 185 -43.40 -32.53 16.22
CA ASP A 185 -44.62 -32.73 15.42
C ASP A 185 -44.75 -34.20 15.05
N TRP A 186 -43.67 -34.82 14.55
CA TRP A 186 -43.68 -36.21 14.16
C TRP A 186 -44.02 -37.16 15.31
N TYR A 187 -43.59 -36.85 16.54
CA TYR A 187 -43.97 -37.63 17.72
C TYR A 187 -45.49 -37.74 17.88
N TYR A 188 -46.22 -36.63 17.71
CA TYR A 188 -47.68 -36.61 17.87
C TYR A 188 -48.44 -37.11 16.63
N GLU A 189 -47.79 -37.15 15.47
CA GLU A 189 -48.35 -37.66 14.22
C GLU A 189 -48.09 -39.16 14.00
N SER A 190 -47.11 -39.72 14.71
CA SER A 190 -46.67 -41.10 14.52
C SER A 190 -47.35 -42.10 15.45
N THR A 191 -47.14 -43.39 15.18
CA THR A 191 -47.73 -44.48 15.95
C THR A 191 -47.08 -44.65 17.33
N SER A 192 -47.78 -45.29 18.27
CA SER A 192 -47.26 -45.59 19.61
C SER A 192 -45.94 -46.38 19.60
N TYR A 193 -45.69 -47.13 18.52
CA TYR A 193 -44.45 -47.85 18.27
C TYR A 193 -43.28 -46.90 17.99
N HIS A 194 -43.43 -45.94 17.07
CA HIS A 194 -42.38 -44.95 16.78
C HIS A 194 -42.15 -44.00 17.96
N GLN A 195 -43.24 -43.55 18.60
CA GLN A 195 -43.17 -42.71 19.81
C GLN A 195 -42.31 -43.35 20.91
N ARG A 196 -42.44 -44.67 21.13
CA ARG A 196 -41.63 -45.38 22.13
C ARG A 196 -40.14 -45.25 21.83
N TRP A 197 -39.75 -45.44 20.58
CA TRP A 197 -38.34 -45.33 20.20
C TRP A 197 -37.81 -43.90 20.31
N MET A 198 -38.60 -42.90 19.94
CA MET A 198 -38.22 -41.50 20.15
C MET A 198 -38.00 -41.20 21.64
N ARG A 199 -38.87 -41.72 22.53
CA ARG A 199 -38.68 -41.54 23.98
C ARG A 199 -37.43 -42.23 24.52
N ARG A 200 -37.06 -43.38 23.96
CA ARG A 200 -35.82 -44.09 24.28
C ARG A 200 -34.60 -43.28 23.87
N GLU A 201 -34.61 -42.75 22.65
CA GLU A 201 -33.51 -41.91 22.17
C GLU A 201 -33.41 -40.56 22.90
N CYS A 202 -34.51 -40.09 23.46
CA CYS A 202 -34.57 -38.89 24.31
C CYS A 202 -34.67 -39.19 25.80
N HIS A 203 -34.16 -40.34 26.25
CA HIS A 203 -34.17 -40.71 27.66
C HIS A 203 -33.33 -39.76 28.54
N ILE A 204 -33.59 -39.80 29.85
CA ILE A 204 -32.75 -39.19 30.89
C ILE A 204 -32.47 -40.28 31.93
N ASN A 205 -31.20 -40.61 32.17
CA ASN A 205 -30.79 -41.69 33.09
C ASN A 205 -31.57 -42.99 32.82
N GLU A 206 -31.60 -43.42 31.55
CA GLU A 206 -32.33 -44.59 31.05
C GLU A 206 -33.86 -44.55 31.20
N VAL A 207 -34.44 -43.43 31.62
CA VAL A 207 -35.90 -43.23 31.69
C VAL A 207 -36.40 -42.56 30.42
N GLU A 208 -37.25 -43.25 29.66
CA GLU A 208 -37.95 -42.75 28.46
C GLU A 208 -38.61 -41.37 28.71
N GLN A 209 -38.38 -40.38 27.84
CA GLN A 209 -38.98 -39.04 27.96
C GLN A 209 -39.72 -38.61 26.69
N ASP A 210 -40.92 -38.06 26.84
CA ASP A 210 -41.67 -37.42 25.75
C ASP A 210 -41.21 -35.96 25.48
N PRO A 211 -41.71 -35.30 24.42
CA PRO A 211 -41.31 -33.92 24.08
C PRO A 211 -41.56 -32.88 25.19
N THR A 212 -42.52 -33.11 26.08
CA THR A 212 -42.79 -32.18 27.20
C THR A 212 -41.78 -32.33 28.33
N GLN A 213 -41.22 -33.54 28.48
CA GLN A 213 -40.29 -33.89 29.55
C GLN A 213 -38.83 -33.64 29.17
N ASN A 214 -38.46 -33.85 27.90
CA ASN A 214 -37.11 -33.57 27.38
C ASN A 214 -37.15 -32.77 26.06
N PRO A 215 -37.66 -31.53 26.07
CA PRO A 215 -37.90 -30.77 24.84
C PRO A 215 -36.64 -30.53 24.01
N PHE A 216 -35.50 -30.26 24.65
CA PHE A 216 -34.26 -29.94 23.95
C PHE A 216 -33.74 -31.13 23.12
N CYS A 217 -33.90 -32.36 23.60
CA CYS A 217 -33.51 -33.55 22.82
C CYS A 217 -34.28 -33.66 21.50
N TYR A 218 -35.59 -33.42 21.50
CA TYR A 218 -36.38 -33.42 20.26
C TYR A 218 -36.02 -32.23 19.37
N GLN A 219 -35.82 -31.05 19.97
CA GLN A 219 -35.44 -29.84 19.21
C GLN A 219 -34.10 -30.02 18.48
N ARG A 220 -33.06 -30.53 19.15
CA ARG A 220 -31.73 -30.71 18.53
C ARG A 220 -31.68 -31.84 17.49
N ARG A 221 -32.70 -32.69 17.44
CA ARG A 221 -32.90 -33.77 16.44
C ARG A 221 -33.85 -33.34 15.30
N SER A 222 -34.21 -32.07 15.25
CA SER A 222 -35.13 -31.49 14.26
C SER A 222 -34.36 -30.50 13.36
N SER A 223 -34.21 -30.82 12.09
CA SER A 223 -33.46 -30.00 11.12
C SER A 223 -34.07 -28.60 10.93
N ILE A 224 -35.38 -28.45 11.15
CA ILE A 224 -36.06 -27.15 11.08
C ILE A 224 -35.47 -26.10 12.06
N ASN A 225 -34.93 -26.53 13.21
CA ASN A 225 -34.30 -25.63 14.18
C ASN A 225 -32.92 -25.11 13.73
N PHE A 226 -32.39 -25.65 12.64
CA PHE A 226 -31.13 -25.24 12.02
C PHE A 226 -31.34 -24.61 10.64
N ALA A 227 -32.57 -24.20 10.29
CA ALA A 227 -32.91 -23.71 8.95
C ALA A 227 -32.03 -22.53 8.49
N ASN A 228 -31.58 -21.66 9.39
CA ASN A 228 -30.65 -20.58 9.06
C ASN A 228 -29.25 -21.06 8.66
N ASN A 229 -28.83 -22.25 9.08
CA ASN A 229 -27.51 -22.80 8.74
C ASN A 229 -27.43 -23.24 7.27
N TYR A 230 -28.58 -23.34 6.59
CA TYR A 230 -28.71 -23.79 5.20
C TYR A 230 -28.55 -22.68 4.16
N ILE A 231 -28.30 -21.43 4.55
CA ILE A 231 -28.19 -20.32 3.59
C ILE A 231 -27.17 -20.55 2.47
N HIS A 232 -26.12 -21.33 2.72
CA HIS A 232 -25.08 -21.69 1.74
C HIS A 232 -25.09 -23.17 1.34
N ILE A 233 -26.12 -23.93 1.74
CA ILE A 233 -26.18 -25.38 1.51
C ILE A 233 -27.23 -25.68 0.43
N PRO A 234 -26.81 -26.13 -0.76
CA PRO A 234 -27.72 -26.72 -1.71
C PRO A 234 -28.37 -27.99 -1.13
N ILE A 235 -29.70 -28.01 -1.11
CA ILE A 235 -30.50 -29.16 -0.68
C ILE A 235 -31.53 -29.53 -1.76
N SER A 236 -31.65 -30.82 -2.03
CA SER A 236 -32.79 -31.40 -2.75
C SER A 236 -33.62 -32.21 -1.78
N ILE A 237 -34.93 -31.97 -1.78
CA ILE A 237 -35.89 -32.69 -0.96
C ILE A 237 -36.87 -33.41 -1.87
N THR A 238 -37.11 -34.67 -1.57
CA THR A 238 -38.02 -35.53 -2.31
C THR A 238 -38.98 -36.20 -1.34
N HIS A 239 -40.27 -36.21 -1.66
CA HIS A 239 -41.28 -36.70 -0.73
C HIS A 239 -42.62 -36.99 -1.44
N SER A 240 -43.29 -38.09 -1.11
CA SER A 240 -44.65 -38.36 -1.63
C SER A 240 -45.73 -37.55 -0.92
N VAL A 241 -46.71 -37.03 -1.66
CA VAL A 241 -47.87 -36.34 -1.06
C VAL A 241 -48.81 -37.27 -0.30
N SER A 242 -48.69 -38.58 -0.53
CA SER A 242 -49.52 -39.60 0.11
C SER A 242 -48.87 -40.18 1.37
N ASP A 243 -47.67 -39.74 1.75
CA ASP A 243 -46.91 -40.32 2.86
C ASP A 243 -47.66 -40.23 4.19
N THR A 244 -47.97 -41.39 4.76
CA THR A 244 -48.67 -41.53 6.04
C THR A 244 -47.74 -41.84 7.22
N LEU A 245 -46.47 -42.14 6.95
CA LEU A 245 -45.49 -42.42 7.99
C LEU A 245 -44.78 -41.14 8.41
N VAL A 246 -44.28 -40.38 7.43
CA VAL A 246 -43.75 -39.03 7.61
C VAL A 246 -44.61 -38.12 6.76
N PRO A 247 -45.53 -37.33 7.34
CA PRO A 247 -46.37 -36.46 6.54
C PRO A 247 -45.58 -35.44 5.71
N ILE A 248 -46.02 -35.18 4.47
CA ILE A 248 -45.38 -34.28 3.50
C ILE A 248 -45.09 -32.87 4.04
N HIS A 249 -45.84 -32.40 5.05
CA HIS A 249 -45.59 -31.06 5.60
C HIS A 249 -44.21 -30.94 6.25
N HIS A 250 -43.59 -32.02 6.73
CA HIS A 250 -42.20 -31.98 7.19
C HIS A 250 -41.25 -31.38 6.15
N SER A 251 -41.35 -31.80 4.89
CA SER A 251 -40.53 -31.24 3.81
C SER A 251 -40.96 -29.82 3.44
N ARG A 252 -42.27 -29.53 3.42
CA ARG A 252 -42.80 -28.19 3.08
C ARG A 252 -42.42 -27.13 4.11
N ASP A 253 -42.62 -27.43 5.39
CA ASP A 253 -42.30 -26.56 6.51
C ASP A 253 -40.79 -26.30 6.58
N PHE A 254 -39.97 -27.32 6.33
CA PHE A 254 -38.52 -27.15 6.32
C PHE A 254 -38.02 -26.32 5.13
N ARG A 255 -38.54 -26.57 3.93
CA ARG A 255 -38.30 -25.73 2.74
C ARG A 255 -38.64 -24.28 3.05
N ASP A 256 -39.82 -24.03 3.59
CA ASP A 256 -40.31 -22.67 3.86
C ASP A 256 -39.49 -21.98 4.95
N ALA A 257 -39.08 -22.73 5.99
CA ALA A 257 -38.18 -22.24 7.02
C ALA A 257 -36.82 -21.85 6.45
N ILE A 258 -36.18 -22.68 5.61
CA ILE A 258 -34.90 -22.33 4.97
C ILE A 258 -35.08 -21.11 4.06
N ASN A 259 -36.08 -21.12 3.19
CA ASN A 259 -36.33 -20.04 2.24
C ASN A 259 -36.63 -18.70 2.93
N SER A 260 -37.14 -18.71 4.16
CA SER A 260 -37.35 -17.48 4.96
C SER A 260 -36.06 -16.74 5.33
N TYR A 261 -34.90 -17.40 5.29
CA TYR A 261 -33.59 -16.81 5.55
C TYR A 261 -32.86 -16.33 4.28
N GLY A 262 -33.47 -16.49 3.10
CA GLY A 262 -32.88 -16.05 1.83
C GLY A 262 -31.59 -16.81 1.47
N PRO A 263 -31.64 -18.14 1.29
CA PRO A 263 -30.47 -18.94 0.90
C PRO A 263 -29.98 -18.55 -0.50
N ASP A 264 -28.71 -18.82 -0.78
CA ASP A 264 -28.08 -18.64 -2.10
C ASP A 264 -28.88 -19.32 -3.22
N ARG A 265 -29.54 -20.44 -2.89
CA ARG A 265 -30.45 -21.16 -3.76
C ARG A 265 -31.72 -21.51 -3.00
N LEU A 266 -32.86 -21.10 -3.53
CA LEU A 266 -34.16 -21.50 -2.98
C LEU A 266 -34.33 -23.02 -3.01
N VAL A 267 -34.83 -23.55 -1.90
CA VAL A 267 -35.17 -24.96 -1.75
C VAL A 267 -36.46 -25.24 -2.51
N VAL A 268 -36.44 -26.33 -3.28
CA VAL A 268 -37.60 -26.87 -4.01
C VAL A 268 -37.80 -28.32 -3.57
N ILE A 269 -39.05 -28.75 -3.46
CA ILE A 269 -39.41 -30.14 -3.15
C ILE A 269 -39.87 -30.81 -4.45
N TYR A 270 -39.36 -32.01 -4.70
CA TYR A 270 -39.83 -32.89 -5.75
C TYR A 270 -40.87 -33.84 -5.15
N GLU A 271 -42.14 -33.52 -5.41
CA GLU A 271 -43.27 -34.26 -4.84
C GLU A 271 -43.75 -35.37 -5.79
N ASP A 272 -43.84 -36.60 -5.28
CA ASP A 272 -44.61 -37.64 -5.96
C ASP A 272 -46.10 -37.43 -5.69
N THR A 273 -46.83 -37.09 -6.76
CA THR A 273 -48.26 -36.76 -6.71
C THR A 273 -49.18 -37.95 -7.03
N VAL A 274 -48.62 -39.14 -7.26
CA VAL A 274 -49.42 -40.35 -7.49
C VAL A 274 -50.10 -40.77 -6.18
N VAL A 275 -51.44 -40.81 -6.20
CA VAL A 275 -52.28 -41.16 -5.03
C VAL A 275 -52.85 -42.58 -5.21
N GLY A 276 -52.51 -43.52 -4.33
CA GLY A 276 -53.11 -44.87 -4.31
C GLY A 276 -52.18 -46.00 -3.83
N PRO A 277 -52.66 -47.25 -3.78
CA PRO A 277 -51.97 -48.43 -3.22
C PRO A 277 -50.85 -48.99 -4.11
N THR A 278 -50.18 -48.17 -4.90
CA THR A 278 -49.05 -48.60 -5.75
C THR A 278 -47.75 -48.84 -4.97
N CYS A 279 -47.80 -48.77 -3.64
CA CYS A 279 -46.69 -49.00 -2.73
C CYS A 279 -47.09 -50.05 -1.70
N ASP A 280 -46.44 -51.21 -1.76
CA ASP A 280 -46.59 -52.26 -0.76
C ASP A 280 -45.52 -52.07 0.33
N ASP A 281 -45.70 -51.06 1.19
CA ASP A 281 -44.93 -50.92 2.43
C ASP A 281 -45.81 -51.21 3.65
N ASN A 282 -46.28 -52.46 3.76
CA ASN A 282 -47.01 -52.97 4.93
C ASN A 282 -48.20 -52.11 5.40
N GLY A 283 -48.86 -51.38 4.49
CA GLY A 283 -50.02 -50.52 4.80
C GLY A 283 -49.71 -49.04 5.06
N HIS A 284 -48.46 -48.59 4.87
CA HIS A 284 -48.07 -47.18 4.86
C HIS A 284 -47.69 -46.73 3.43
N TYR A 285 -48.08 -45.52 3.04
CA TYR A 285 -47.78 -44.96 1.70
C TYR A 285 -46.43 -44.21 1.69
N HIS A 286 -45.36 -44.78 2.25
CA HIS A 286 -44.01 -44.17 2.34
C HIS A 286 -43.26 -44.25 0.99
N CYS A 287 -43.94 -43.83 -0.08
CA CYS A 287 -43.60 -44.04 -1.48
C CYS A 287 -42.49 -43.10 -1.98
N TYR A 288 -41.90 -43.48 -3.11
CA TYR A 288 -40.87 -42.78 -3.86
C TYR A 288 -39.42 -43.09 -3.42
N GLU A 289 -38.69 -43.69 -4.36
CA GLU A 289 -37.25 -43.90 -4.32
C GLU A 289 -36.69 -43.27 -5.60
N PRO A 290 -35.90 -42.18 -5.49
CA PRO A 290 -35.33 -41.53 -6.66
C PRO A 290 -34.29 -42.44 -7.33
N ASP A 291 -34.13 -42.30 -8.64
CA ASP A 291 -33.04 -42.95 -9.36
C ASP A 291 -31.68 -42.46 -8.79
N PRO A 292 -30.78 -43.38 -8.39
CA PRO A 292 -29.50 -43.02 -7.80
C PRO A 292 -28.64 -42.12 -8.69
N MET A 293 -28.65 -42.32 -10.02
CA MET A 293 -27.88 -41.49 -10.95
C MET A 293 -28.44 -40.07 -11.03
N ASP A 294 -29.76 -39.89 -10.99
CA ASP A 294 -30.38 -38.56 -10.94
C ASP A 294 -30.01 -37.80 -9.66
N VAL A 295 -29.93 -38.50 -8.52
CA VAL A 295 -29.43 -37.91 -7.27
C VAL A 295 -27.97 -37.45 -7.43
N LEU A 296 -27.09 -38.28 -8.00
CA LEU A 296 -25.69 -37.88 -8.22
C LEU A 296 -25.56 -36.71 -9.22
N ASN A 297 -26.38 -36.69 -10.27
CA ASN A 297 -26.42 -35.60 -11.26
C ASN A 297 -26.87 -34.27 -10.62
N PHE A 298 -27.74 -34.31 -9.61
CA PHE A 298 -28.05 -33.12 -8.81
C PHE A 298 -26.82 -32.68 -8.00
N LEU A 299 -26.21 -33.60 -7.25
CA LEU A 299 -25.11 -33.31 -6.32
C LEU A 299 -23.86 -32.77 -7.03
N GLU A 300 -23.50 -33.33 -8.19
CA GLU A 300 -22.25 -32.99 -8.90
C GLU A 300 -22.16 -31.53 -9.37
N GLN A 301 -23.29 -30.82 -9.39
CA GLN A 301 -23.35 -29.42 -9.76
C GLN A 301 -22.75 -28.49 -8.70
N PHE A 302 -22.53 -29.00 -7.47
CA PHE A 302 -22.18 -28.19 -6.33
C PHE A 302 -20.77 -28.49 -5.81
N THR A 303 -20.11 -27.42 -5.37
CA THR A 303 -18.83 -27.42 -4.68
C THR A 303 -19.00 -26.55 -3.44
N LEU A 304 -18.46 -27.01 -2.31
CA LEU A 304 -18.51 -26.27 -1.06
C LEU A 304 -17.81 -24.91 -1.22
N ASN A 305 -18.47 -23.83 -0.81
CA ASN A 305 -17.80 -22.56 -0.55
C ASN A 305 -17.29 -22.57 0.91
N PRO A 306 -15.98 -22.71 1.17
CA PRO A 306 -15.49 -22.89 2.53
C PRO A 306 -15.24 -21.55 3.25
N ILE A 307 -15.37 -20.41 2.55
CA ILE A 307 -15.16 -19.05 3.09
C ILE A 307 -16.29 -18.09 2.70
N PRO A 308 -17.57 -18.41 2.99
CA PRO A 308 -18.65 -17.48 2.70
C PRO A 308 -18.46 -16.18 3.49
N SER A 309 -18.72 -15.02 2.88
CA SER A 309 -18.56 -13.72 3.54
C SER A 309 -19.63 -13.44 4.60
N HIS A 310 -20.76 -14.13 4.53
CA HIS A 310 -21.85 -14.10 5.50
C HIS A 310 -22.06 -15.52 6.03
N ILE A 311 -22.44 -15.66 7.30
CA ILE A 311 -22.85 -16.92 7.89
C ILE A 311 -23.99 -16.65 8.87
N ASN A 312 -24.93 -17.58 8.99
CA ASN A 312 -26.01 -17.52 9.98
C ASN A 312 -26.11 -18.88 10.67
N ILE A 313 -25.62 -18.97 11.90
CA ILE A 313 -25.36 -20.23 12.59
C ILE A 313 -26.16 -20.29 13.89
N THR A 314 -27.10 -21.22 13.95
CA THR A 314 -27.69 -21.77 15.18
C THR A 314 -26.90 -23.00 15.60
N SER A 315 -26.48 -23.07 16.87
CA SER A 315 -25.69 -24.17 17.42
C SER A 315 -26.23 -24.66 18.76
N ASP A 316 -26.20 -25.98 18.95
CA ASP A 316 -26.43 -26.70 20.20
C ASP A 316 -25.13 -27.29 20.79
N GLU A 317 -23.98 -27.05 20.14
CA GLU A 317 -22.68 -27.56 20.58
C GLU A 317 -21.54 -26.54 20.43
N SER A 318 -20.45 -26.78 21.16
CA SER A 318 -19.19 -26.06 20.94
C SER A 318 -18.42 -26.68 19.78
N LYS A 319 -18.38 -25.99 18.63
CA LYS A 319 -17.63 -26.43 17.46
C LYS A 319 -17.29 -25.29 16.51
N ASP A 320 -16.59 -25.66 15.45
CA ASP A 320 -16.16 -24.75 14.38
C ASP A 320 -17.21 -24.72 13.27
N TYR A 321 -17.37 -23.55 12.64
CA TYR A 321 -18.28 -23.28 11.53
C TYR A 321 -17.60 -22.33 10.56
N TYR A 322 -17.12 -22.82 9.41
CA TYR A 322 -16.35 -22.00 8.47
C TYR A 322 -15.20 -21.27 9.20
N TRP A 323 -15.17 -19.94 9.16
CA TRP A 323 -14.21 -19.09 9.88
C TRP A 323 -14.62 -18.71 11.32
N LEU A 324 -15.73 -19.24 11.85
CA LEU A 324 -16.24 -19.04 13.21
C LEU A 324 -15.94 -20.25 14.11
N ARG A 325 -15.69 -20.02 15.38
CA ARG A 325 -15.63 -21.02 16.45
C ARG A 325 -16.52 -20.59 17.59
N LEU A 326 -17.39 -21.49 18.04
CA LEU A 326 -18.26 -21.30 19.20
C LEU A 326 -17.80 -22.19 20.36
N ALA A 327 -17.67 -21.59 21.53
CA ALA A 327 -17.43 -22.28 22.79
C ALA A 327 -18.52 -21.87 23.80
N GLN A 328 -19.51 -22.74 23.93
CA GLN A 328 -20.67 -22.62 24.79
C GLN A 328 -20.35 -22.94 26.25
N THR A 329 -21.16 -22.43 27.18
CA THR A 329 -21.04 -22.73 28.62
C THR A 329 -22.38 -23.15 29.22
N GLY A 330 -22.36 -23.91 30.32
CA GLY A 330 -23.55 -24.16 31.14
C GLY A 330 -24.49 -25.29 30.70
N GLY A 331 -24.03 -26.23 29.86
CA GLY A 331 -24.81 -27.40 29.41
C GLY A 331 -25.61 -27.16 28.14
N ASP A 332 -26.63 -27.97 27.88
CA ASP A 332 -27.47 -27.88 26.67
C ASP A 332 -28.25 -26.56 26.58
N HIS A 333 -28.14 -25.87 25.45
CA HIS A 333 -28.89 -24.66 25.05
C HIS A 333 -28.55 -24.26 23.61
N TRP A 334 -29.29 -23.27 23.09
CA TRP A 334 -29.04 -22.65 21.79
C TRP A 334 -28.11 -21.44 21.89
N SER A 335 -27.17 -21.36 20.95
CA SER A 335 -26.41 -20.15 20.62
C SER A 335 -26.67 -19.79 19.16
N GLN A 336 -26.84 -18.50 18.86
CA GLN A 336 -27.00 -18.02 17.50
C GLN A 336 -25.98 -16.93 17.18
N VAL A 337 -25.35 -17.05 16.02
CA VAL A 337 -24.42 -16.05 15.49
C VAL A 337 -24.70 -15.84 14.01
N GLU A 338 -25.13 -14.64 13.67
CA GLU A 338 -25.15 -14.16 12.29
C GLU A 338 -23.97 -13.20 12.10
N ALA A 339 -23.04 -13.51 11.20
CA ALA A 339 -21.83 -12.74 11.03
C ALA A 339 -21.51 -12.44 9.57
N THR A 340 -21.04 -11.22 9.31
CA THR A 340 -20.61 -10.74 7.99
C THR A 340 -19.19 -10.24 8.07
N ALA A 341 -18.32 -10.74 7.20
CA ALA A 341 -16.98 -10.25 6.96
C ALA A 341 -16.95 -9.34 5.72
N TYR A 342 -16.41 -8.14 5.89
CA TYR A 342 -16.32 -7.12 4.86
C TYR A 342 -14.88 -6.99 4.33
N PRO A 343 -14.70 -6.60 3.05
CA PRO A 343 -13.38 -6.33 2.47
C PRO A 343 -12.56 -5.27 3.22
N SER A 344 -13.21 -4.39 3.99
CA SER A 344 -12.59 -3.35 4.83
C SER A 344 -11.90 -3.90 6.08
N ALA A 345 -11.59 -5.20 6.16
CA ALA A 345 -11.10 -5.85 7.37
C ALA A 345 -12.01 -5.58 8.59
N THR A 346 -13.31 -5.67 8.36
CA THR A 346 -14.35 -5.50 9.39
C THR A 346 -15.19 -6.77 9.46
N ILE A 347 -15.56 -7.20 10.66
CA ILE A 347 -16.55 -8.25 10.90
C ILE A 347 -17.61 -7.70 11.83
N THR A 348 -18.87 -7.85 11.45
CA THR A 348 -20.02 -7.61 12.34
C THR A 348 -20.70 -8.93 12.62
N ALA A 349 -20.96 -9.23 13.89
CA ALA A 349 -21.64 -10.44 14.33
C ALA A 349 -22.81 -10.08 15.27
N LEU A 350 -24.04 -10.41 14.87
CA LEU A 350 -25.20 -10.41 15.75
C LEU A 350 -25.20 -11.74 16.52
N ILE A 351 -25.02 -11.65 17.83
CA ILE A 351 -24.88 -12.79 18.72
C ILE A 351 -26.10 -12.82 19.63
N SER A 352 -26.73 -13.99 19.77
CA SER A 352 -27.84 -14.24 20.70
C SER A 352 -27.55 -15.50 21.50
N ASP A 353 -27.46 -15.36 22.82
CA ASP A 353 -27.24 -16.48 23.72
C ASP A 353 -27.89 -16.22 25.09
N THR A 354 -28.37 -17.26 25.76
CA THR A 354 -28.90 -17.17 27.13
C THR A 354 -27.81 -17.31 28.20
N ARG A 355 -26.58 -17.65 27.81
CA ARG A 355 -25.43 -17.92 28.66
C ARG A 355 -24.17 -17.22 28.12
N PRO A 356 -23.11 -17.07 28.94
CA PRO A 356 -21.84 -16.57 28.45
C PRO A 356 -21.29 -17.42 27.31
N LEU A 357 -20.83 -16.76 26.24
CA LEU A 357 -20.36 -17.39 25.02
C LEU A 357 -18.95 -16.91 24.69
N THR A 358 -18.08 -17.83 24.29
CA THR A 358 -16.81 -17.45 23.65
C THR A 358 -16.93 -17.66 22.16
N VAL A 359 -16.70 -16.58 21.41
CA VAL A 359 -16.65 -16.61 19.94
C VAL A 359 -15.23 -16.38 19.48
N ALA A 360 -14.83 -17.05 18.41
CA ALA A 360 -13.52 -16.90 17.83
C ALA A 360 -13.63 -16.85 16.31
N PHE A 361 -12.90 -15.92 15.67
CA PHE A 361 -12.92 -15.72 14.22
C PHE A 361 -11.55 -15.99 13.62
N ASN A 362 -11.45 -16.85 12.60
CA ASN A 362 -10.20 -17.08 11.88
C ASN A 362 -9.99 -15.97 10.85
N LEU A 363 -9.37 -14.86 11.27
CA LEU A 363 -9.27 -13.65 10.45
C LEU A 363 -8.27 -13.81 9.29
N GLY A 364 -7.11 -14.42 9.51
CA GLY A 364 -6.00 -14.50 8.56
C GLY A 364 -6.21 -15.52 7.44
N SER A 365 -5.22 -15.73 6.59
CA SER A 365 -5.32 -16.71 5.49
C SER A 365 -4.98 -18.14 5.91
N THR A 366 -4.30 -18.31 7.05
CA THR A 366 -3.84 -19.62 7.52
C THR A 366 -5.02 -20.50 7.92
N PRO A 367 -5.23 -21.65 7.25
CA PRO A 367 -6.27 -22.57 7.67
C PRO A 367 -5.96 -23.17 9.04
N VAL A 368 -6.95 -23.21 9.92
CA VAL A 368 -6.83 -23.77 11.28
C VAL A 368 -7.52 -25.13 11.34
N ARG A 369 -6.97 -26.06 12.10
CA ARG A 369 -7.59 -27.38 12.29
C ARG A 369 -8.95 -27.23 12.97
N SER A 370 -9.96 -27.91 12.43
CA SER A 370 -11.22 -28.12 13.15
C SER A 370 -10.99 -29.12 14.28
N LYS A 371 -11.55 -28.88 15.47
CA LYS A 371 -11.52 -29.88 16.56
C LYS A 371 -12.57 -30.98 16.37
N ALA A 372 -13.61 -30.71 15.58
CA ALA A 372 -14.78 -31.58 15.45
C ALA A 372 -14.64 -32.62 14.32
N VAL A 373 -13.59 -32.53 13.50
CA VAL A 373 -13.40 -33.38 12.31
C VAL A 373 -11.94 -33.81 12.16
N THR A 374 -11.64 -34.73 11.23
CA THR A 374 -10.27 -35.19 10.95
C THR A 374 -9.25 -34.05 10.82
N PRO A 375 -8.00 -34.23 11.33
CA PRO A 375 -6.93 -33.26 11.19
C PRO A 375 -6.59 -32.83 9.75
N LYS A 376 -7.00 -33.60 8.73
CA LYS A 376 -6.80 -33.25 7.31
C LYS A 376 -7.77 -32.18 6.82
N MET A 377 -8.94 -32.02 7.45
CA MET A 377 -9.85 -30.91 7.15
C MET A 377 -9.48 -29.68 7.97
N LYS A 378 -9.13 -28.60 7.27
CA LYS A 378 -8.77 -27.32 7.86
C LYS A 378 -9.84 -26.30 7.53
N GLN A 379 -10.27 -25.55 8.54
CA GLN A 379 -11.10 -24.38 8.35
C GLN A 379 -10.26 -23.26 7.74
N PRO A 380 -10.54 -22.81 6.52
CA PRO A 380 -9.86 -21.67 5.97
C PRO A 380 -10.15 -20.42 6.80
N GLY A 381 -9.26 -19.43 6.71
CA GLY A 381 -9.50 -18.14 7.33
C GLY A 381 -9.87 -17.08 6.28
N LEU A 382 -10.34 -15.94 6.76
CA LEU A 382 -10.89 -14.86 5.93
C LEU A 382 -9.84 -14.10 5.09
N GLY A 383 -8.54 -14.32 5.31
CA GLY A 383 -7.48 -13.63 4.58
C GLY A 383 -7.28 -12.17 4.98
N LEU A 384 -7.83 -11.73 6.11
CA LEU A 384 -7.68 -10.38 6.67
C LEU A 384 -6.26 -10.17 7.23
N PRO A 385 -5.77 -8.91 7.27
CA PRO A 385 -4.39 -8.61 7.63
C PRO A 385 -4.07 -8.88 9.10
N SER A 386 -2.83 -9.28 9.37
CA SER A 386 -2.24 -9.26 10.72
C SER A 386 -2.06 -7.80 11.16
N THR A 387 -2.93 -7.33 12.05
CA THR A 387 -2.94 -5.93 12.52
C THR A 387 -3.65 -5.81 13.87
N THR A 388 -3.77 -4.60 14.39
CA THR A 388 -4.58 -4.31 15.58
C THR A 388 -6.04 -4.10 15.20
N TYR A 389 -6.93 -4.81 15.89
CA TYR A 389 -8.38 -4.68 15.72
C TYR A 389 -9.01 -3.99 16.93
N LEU A 390 -9.94 -3.08 16.66
CA LEU A 390 -10.89 -2.55 17.63
C LEU A 390 -12.07 -3.51 17.75
N ILE A 391 -12.33 -3.97 18.98
CA ILE A 391 -13.45 -4.83 19.34
C ILE A 391 -14.50 -3.98 20.05
N ARG A 392 -15.75 -4.03 19.58
CA ARG A 392 -16.87 -3.26 20.14
C ARG A 392 -18.13 -4.11 20.26
N GLY A 393 -18.83 -4.00 21.39
CA GLY A 393 -20.10 -4.70 21.64
C GLY A 393 -19.94 -5.90 22.58
N GLY A 394 -21.06 -6.43 23.06
CA GLY A 394 -21.06 -7.53 24.04
C GLY A 394 -20.36 -7.19 25.36
N GLY A 395 -20.32 -5.90 25.73
CA GLY A 395 -19.65 -5.40 26.93
C GLY A 395 -18.14 -5.19 26.76
N VAL A 396 -17.62 -5.36 25.54
CA VAL A 396 -16.21 -5.19 25.23
C VAL A 396 -16.00 -3.91 24.42
N TYR A 397 -15.00 -3.13 24.81
CA TYR A 397 -14.49 -2.00 24.04
C TYR A 397 -12.98 -1.90 24.22
N THR A 398 -12.22 -2.57 23.35
CA THR A 398 -10.77 -2.72 23.53
C THR A 398 -10.04 -2.95 22.21
N LEU A 399 -8.72 -2.73 22.22
CA LEU A 399 -7.82 -3.09 21.15
C LEU A 399 -7.19 -4.45 21.39
N LYS A 400 -6.99 -5.21 20.33
CA LYS A 400 -6.25 -6.47 20.39
C LYS A 400 -5.45 -6.68 19.12
N ASP A 401 -4.17 -7.01 19.30
CA ASP A 401 -3.26 -7.35 18.22
C ASP A 401 -3.59 -8.75 17.68
N TYR A 402 -3.64 -8.86 16.36
CA TYR A 402 -3.86 -10.10 15.64
C TYR A 402 -2.66 -10.43 14.76
N THR A 403 -2.11 -11.63 14.92
CA THR A 403 -1.01 -12.13 14.09
C THR A 403 -1.44 -13.27 13.19
N SER A 404 -2.07 -14.31 13.74
CA SER A 404 -2.56 -15.47 12.98
C SER A 404 -3.56 -16.31 13.80
N GLY A 405 -4.26 -17.23 13.13
CA GLY A 405 -5.19 -18.18 13.76
C GLY A 405 -6.50 -17.53 14.20
N TYR A 406 -7.10 -18.05 15.27
CA TYR A 406 -8.35 -17.53 15.78
C TYR A 406 -8.16 -16.27 16.62
N PHE A 407 -8.94 -15.24 16.29
CA PHE A 407 -9.16 -14.08 17.13
C PHE A 407 -10.31 -14.36 18.10
N THR A 408 -9.99 -14.69 19.34
CA THR A 408 -10.98 -15.05 20.38
C THR A 408 -11.50 -13.83 21.14
N VAL A 409 -12.82 -13.79 21.35
CA VAL A 409 -13.54 -12.83 22.20
C VAL A 409 -14.43 -13.60 23.17
N SER A 410 -14.23 -13.39 24.47
CA SER A 410 -15.09 -13.95 25.51
C SER A 410 -16.16 -12.93 25.90
N LEU A 411 -17.43 -13.32 25.79
CA LEU A 411 -18.58 -12.44 25.98
C LEU A 411 -19.24 -12.81 27.31
N ALA A 412 -19.22 -11.86 28.26
CA ALA A 412 -19.84 -12.04 29.56
C ALA A 412 -21.34 -11.68 29.55
N MET A 413 -21.78 -10.90 28.56
CA MET A 413 -23.18 -10.50 28.41
C MET A 413 -23.99 -11.62 27.77
N THR A 414 -25.24 -11.76 28.20
CA THR A 414 -26.26 -12.63 27.61
C THR A 414 -27.33 -11.78 26.91
N GLY A 415 -28.20 -12.42 26.14
CA GLY A 415 -29.17 -11.78 25.26
C GLY A 415 -28.60 -11.55 23.86
N GLN A 416 -29.21 -10.61 23.14
CA GLN A 416 -28.84 -10.29 21.77
C GLN A 416 -28.02 -8.99 21.70
N PHE A 417 -26.88 -9.02 21.01
CA PHE A 417 -26.06 -7.82 20.78
C PHE A 417 -25.20 -7.95 19.52
N THR A 418 -24.77 -6.82 18.97
CA THR A 418 -23.82 -6.77 17.85
C THR A 418 -22.40 -6.66 18.39
N LEU A 419 -21.55 -7.62 18.03
CA LEU A 419 -20.10 -7.56 18.17
C LEU A 419 -19.50 -7.05 16.86
N THR A 420 -18.55 -6.13 16.93
CA THR A 420 -17.82 -5.64 15.76
C THR A 420 -16.31 -5.73 15.99
N LEU A 421 -15.61 -6.30 15.03
CA LEU A 421 -14.16 -6.34 14.95
C LEU A 421 -13.75 -5.52 13.73
N SER A 422 -12.92 -4.50 13.89
CA SER A 422 -12.50 -3.69 12.76
C SER A 422 -11.04 -3.31 12.92
N ALA A 423 -10.25 -3.49 11.85
CA ALA A 423 -8.87 -3.02 11.83
C ALA A 423 -8.83 -1.52 12.14
N ILE A 424 -7.79 -1.07 12.84
CA ILE A 424 -7.56 0.36 13.08
C ILE A 424 -6.57 0.93 12.05
N ASP A 425 -6.66 2.25 11.87
CA ASP A 425 -5.70 3.06 11.13
C ASP A 425 -5.15 4.17 12.03
N LEU A 426 -3.90 4.57 11.79
CA LEU A 426 -3.21 5.64 12.50
C LEU A 426 -2.73 6.68 11.47
N VAL A 427 -3.43 7.80 11.42
CA VAL A 427 -3.05 8.95 10.60
C VAL A 427 -2.22 9.90 11.45
N LEU A 428 -1.03 10.26 10.97
CA LEU A 428 -0.22 11.32 11.55
C LEU A 428 -0.15 12.51 10.61
N SER A 429 -0.19 13.71 11.17
CA SER A 429 0.10 14.94 10.47
C SER A 429 1.02 15.83 11.30
N ALA A 430 1.73 16.72 10.61
CA ALA A 430 2.54 17.76 11.21
C ALA A 430 2.08 19.11 10.66
N ASP A 431 1.87 20.08 11.54
CA ASP A 431 1.42 21.42 11.18
C ASP A 431 2.18 22.50 11.99
N PRO A 432 2.98 23.35 11.34
CA PRO A 432 3.31 23.31 9.91
C PRO A 432 4.22 22.12 9.55
N ALA A 433 4.11 21.61 8.32
CA ALA A 433 4.96 20.52 7.81
C ALA A 433 6.36 21.01 7.39
N MET A 434 6.56 22.33 7.31
CA MET A 434 7.81 22.99 6.95
C MET A 434 8.07 24.14 7.93
N ILE A 435 9.30 24.26 8.42
CA ILE A 435 9.70 25.29 9.38
C ILE A 435 11.06 25.91 9.00
N PRO A 436 11.38 27.14 9.44
CA PRO A 436 12.69 27.73 9.21
C PRO A 436 13.81 26.93 9.89
N GLY A 437 14.87 26.62 9.15
CA GLY A 437 16.10 26.01 9.65
C GLY A 437 17.00 27.00 10.40
N GLY A 438 18.03 26.50 11.07
CA GLY A 438 19.07 27.32 11.73
C GLY A 438 18.68 27.88 13.11
N GLY A 439 17.41 27.78 13.50
CA GLY A 439 16.89 28.18 14.82
C GLY A 439 16.14 27.07 15.56
N THR A 440 15.48 27.42 16.66
CA THR A 440 14.51 26.54 17.33
C THR A 440 13.11 26.86 16.83
N ALA A 441 12.62 26.06 15.89
CA ALA A 441 11.25 26.11 15.40
C ALA A 441 10.49 24.84 15.80
N THR A 442 9.16 24.94 15.85
CA THR A 442 8.30 23.86 16.34
C THR A 442 7.18 23.54 15.37
N SER A 443 6.77 22.27 15.32
CA SER A 443 5.60 21.80 14.60
C SER A 443 4.67 21.03 15.53
N THR A 444 3.36 21.17 15.37
CA THR A 444 2.37 20.39 16.09
C THR A 444 2.15 19.07 15.36
N ILE A 445 2.48 17.97 16.03
CA ILE A 445 2.22 16.61 15.57
C ILE A 445 0.84 16.19 16.09
N THR A 446 -0.06 15.85 15.17
CA THR A 446 -1.41 15.35 15.48
C THR A 446 -1.51 13.89 15.06
N ALA A 447 -2.04 13.06 15.95
CA ALA A 447 -2.36 11.66 15.69
C ALA A 447 -3.86 11.44 15.78
N ALA A 448 -4.42 10.77 14.77
CA ALA A 448 -5.80 10.33 14.72
C ALA A 448 -5.83 8.81 14.56
N VAL A 449 -6.51 8.10 15.47
CA VAL A 449 -6.61 6.64 15.44
C VAL A 449 -8.06 6.21 15.51
N ARG A 450 -8.50 5.56 14.44
CA ARG A 450 -9.89 5.14 14.22
C ARG A 450 -9.93 3.77 13.60
N ASP A 451 -11.03 3.05 13.79
CA ASP A 451 -11.31 1.86 13.00
C ASP A 451 -11.71 2.21 11.56
N GLN A 452 -11.79 1.20 10.69
CA GLN A 452 -12.23 1.34 9.29
C GLN A 452 -13.67 1.85 9.13
N MET A 453 -14.45 1.97 10.23
CA MET A 453 -15.76 2.60 10.25
C MET A 453 -15.73 4.02 10.85
N GLY A 454 -14.54 4.58 11.09
CA GLY A 454 -14.36 5.94 11.62
C GLY A 454 -14.58 6.06 13.13
N THR A 455 -14.81 4.96 13.85
CA THR A 455 -14.98 4.99 15.31
C THR A 455 -13.62 5.19 15.98
N PRO A 456 -13.48 6.14 16.91
CA PRO A 456 -12.22 6.34 17.62
C PRO A 456 -11.83 5.09 18.43
N VAL A 457 -10.54 4.91 18.68
CA VAL A 457 -10.07 3.91 19.66
C VAL A 457 -10.45 4.32 21.10
N PRO A 458 -10.42 3.40 22.08
CA PRO A 458 -10.76 3.71 23.46
C PRO A 458 -9.86 4.79 24.07
N ASP A 459 -10.44 5.62 24.94
CA ASP A 459 -9.67 6.61 25.70
C ASP A 459 -8.62 5.92 26.57
N GLY A 460 -7.46 6.56 26.71
CA GLY A 460 -6.32 5.97 27.42
C GLY A 460 -5.46 5.03 26.56
N THR A 461 -5.83 4.78 25.29
CA THR A 461 -5.00 4.00 24.36
C THR A 461 -3.62 4.63 24.22
N LEU A 462 -2.57 3.85 24.45
CA LEU A 462 -1.18 4.31 24.37
C LEU A 462 -0.76 4.54 22.91
N LEU A 463 -0.30 5.76 22.62
CA LEU A 463 0.38 6.15 21.40
C LEU A 463 1.87 6.36 21.70
N ARG A 464 2.72 5.67 20.96
CA ARG A 464 4.17 5.91 20.99
C ARG A 464 4.61 6.62 19.72
N LEU A 465 5.22 7.80 19.87
CA LEU A 465 5.84 8.58 18.81
C LEU A 465 7.36 8.49 18.89
N THR A 466 8.02 8.44 17.74
CA THR A 466 9.47 8.51 17.59
C THR A 466 9.82 9.45 16.44
N THR A 467 10.94 10.17 16.55
CA THR A 467 11.43 11.06 15.49
C THR A 467 12.89 10.77 15.13
N THR A 468 13.27 10.98 13.87
CA THR A 468 14.69 10.92 13.44
C THR A 468 15.48 12.14 13.89
N GLU A 469 14.86 13.31 13.93
CA GLU A 469 15.47 14.59 14.33
C GLU A 469 14.59 15.39 15.30
N GLY A 470 15.21 16.31 16.04
CA GLY A 470 14.52 17.11 17.05
C GLY A 470 14.15 16.33 18.32
N THR A 471 13.34 16.95 19.18
CA THR A 471 12.88 16.37 20.44
C THR A 471 11.41 16.71 20.71
N PHE A 472 10.73 15.80 21.39
CA PHE A 472 9.38 16.01 21.94
C PHE A 472 9.46 16.78 23.27
N PRO A 473 8.33 17.16 23.91
CA PRO A 473 8.34 18.03 25.11
C PRO A 473 9.05 17.42 26.33
N ASN A 474 9.28 16.10 26.33
CA ASN A 474 10.08 15.41 27.34
C ASN A 474 11.61 15.47 27.09
N GLY A 475 12.05 16.21 26.07
CA GLY A 475 13.46 16.31 25.69
C GLY A 475 14.03 15.07 24.99
N SER A 476 13.20 14.11 24.60
CA SER A 476 13.62 12.85 23.97
C SER A 476 13.14 12.72 22.52
N LYS A 477 13.82 11.89 21.73
CA LYS A 477 13.36 11.45 20.40
C LYS A 477 12.20 10.45 20.46
N THR A 478 11.81 9.99 21.65
CA THR A 478 10.65 9.12 21.88
C THR A 478 9.69 9.78 22.86
N TYR A 479 8.40 9.75 22.55
CA TYR A 479 7.33 10.28 23.39
C TYR A 479 6.16 9.32 23.42
N THR A 480 5.66 9.02 24.62
CA THR A 480 4.47 8.19 24.81
C THR A 480 3.39 9.03 25.45
N THR A 481 2.20 8.98 24.89
CA THR A 481 1.00 9.66 25.41
C THR A 481 -0.22 8.75 25.26
N THR A 482 -1.36 9.20 25.74
CA THR A 482 -2.65 8.51 25.59
C THR A 482 -3.57 9.28 24.65
N LEU A 483 -4.39 8.55 23.90
CA LEU A 483 -5.43 9.12 23.04
C LEU A 483 -6.69 9.44 23.85
N THR A 484 -7.36 10.53 23.49
CA THR A 484 -8.70 10.90 23.96
C THR A 484 -9.59 11.19 22.75
N GLY A 485 -10.72 10.52 22.65
CA GLY A 485 -11.60 10.59 21.46
C GLY A 485 -10.91 10.13 20.18
N GLY A 486 -9.90 9.25 20.29
CA GLY A 486 -9.06 8.80 19.18
C GLY A 486 -8.02 9.81 18.71
N TRP A 487 -7.76 10.88 19.47
CA TRP A 487 -6.79 11.92 19.11
C TRP A 487 -5.70 12.11 20.18
N ALA A 488 -4.51 12.49 19.73
CA ALA A 488 -3.47 13.07 20.57
C ALA A 488 -2.69 14.12 19.78
N THR A 489 -2.24 15.16 20.47
CA THR A 489 -1.40 16.22 19.91
C THR A 489 -0.15 16.41 20.76
N THR A 490 0.98 16.67 20.14
CA THR A 490 2.22 17.06 20.82
C THR A 490 3.04 18.00 19.96
N THR A 491 4.04 18.64 20.53
CA THR A 491 4.95 19.54 19.80
C THR A 491 6.27 18.83 19.52
N LEU A 492 6.76 18.92 18.28
CA LEU A 492 8.12 18.55 17.92
C LEU A 492 8.95 19.83 17.77
N THR A 493 10.09 19.89 18.46
CA THR A 493 11.06 20.98 18.34
C THR A 493 12.27 20.49 17.55
N LEU A 494 12.61 21.17 16.45
CA LEU A 494 13.82 20.85 15.69
C LEU A 494 15.02 21.65 16.20
N GLY A 495 16.20 21.04 16.12
CA GLY A 495 17.46 21.69 16.43
C GLY A 495 17.99 22.52 15.26
N PRO A 496 19.03 23.35 15.47
CA PRO A 496 19.53 24.29 14.46
C PRO A 496 20.18 23.60 13.25
N THR A 497 20.53 22.32 13.36
CA THR A 497 21.15 21.50 12.30
C THR A 497 20.20 20.43 11.75
N ALA A 498 18.92 20.48 12.11
CA ALA A 498 17.94 19.53 11.61
C ALA A 498 17.61 19.84 10.15
N ASP A 499 17.41 18.79 9.35
CA ASP A 499 16.97 18.87 7.96
C ASP A 499 15.54 18.28 7.91
N LEU A 500 15.39 17.04 7.41
CA LEU A 500 14.10 16.34 7.43
C LEU A 500 13.90 15.47 8.69
N ALA A 501 12.99 15.87 9.57
CA ALA A 501 12.53 15.05 10.68
C ALA A 501 11.40 14.11 10.25
N LYS A 502 11.63 12.79 10.33
CA LYS A 502 10.60 11.77 10.10
C LYS A 502 10.02 11.32 11.43
N ILE A 503 8.71 11.47 11.60
CA ILE A 503 7.95 11.06 12.76
C ILE A 503 7.26 9.74 12.44
N THR A 504 7.41 8.75 13.33
CA THR A 504 6.67 7.48 13.28
C THR A 504 5.86 7.36 14.55
N GLY A 505 4.58 7.07 14.42
CA GLY A 505 3.67 6.76 15.52
C GLY A 505 3.27 5.30 15.48
N LYS A 506 2.98 4.74 16.65
CA LYS A 506 2.60 3.35 16.79
C LYS A 506 1.50 3.17 17.83
N VAL A 507 0.46 2.42 17.46
CA VAL A 507 -0.60 1.91 18.35
C VAL A 507 -0.79 0.43 18.03
N GLY A 508 -0.50 -0.45 19.00
CA GLY A 508 -0.43 -1.89 18.76
C GLY A 508 0.57 -2.22 17.64
N MET A 509 0.09 -2.86 16.57
CA MET A 509 0.83 -3.19 15.35
C MET A 509 0.73 -2.10 14.27
N VAL A 510 -0.18 -1.14 14.40
CA VAL A 510 -0.42 -0.10 13.38
C VAL A 510 0.57 1.04 13.53
N THR A 511 1.12 1.48 12.40
CA THR A 511 2.06 2.60 12.33
C THR A 511 1.58 3.66 11.36
N GLY A 512 1.75 4.92 11.72
CA GLY A 512 1.57 6.08 10.86
C GLY A 512 2.85 6.91 10.81
N THR A 513 3.02 7.70 9.75
CA THR A 513 4.20 8.56 9.60
C THR A 513 3.81 9.98 9.19
N ALA A 514 4.58 10.95 9.68
CA ALA A 514 4.55 12.34 9.22
C ALA A 514 5.99 12.84 9.09
N SER A 515 6.19 13.99 8.47
CA SER A 515 7.50 14.64 8.39
C SER A 515 7.41 16.13 8.65
N VAL A 516 8.48 16.69 9.21
CA VAL A 516 8.69 18.13 9.35
C VAL A 516 10.02 18.45 8.68
N ASP A 517 9.98 19.35 7.70
CA ASP A 517 11.13 19.78 6.92
C ASP A 517 11.66 21.11 7.45
N ALA A 518 12.94 21.16 7.83
CA ALA A 518 13.60 22.40 8.22
C ALA A 518 14.36 22.96 7.01
N ILE A 519 13.99 24.16 6.57
CA ILE A 519 14.48 24.73 5.31
C ILE A 519 15.57 25.77 5.52
N TYR A 520 16.56 25.78 4.62
CA TYR A 520 17.72 26.65 4.64
C TYR A 520 17.84 27.42 3.30
N PRO A 521 16.99 28.44 3.07
CA PRO A 521 17.02 29.22 1.84
C PRO A 521 18.27 30.11 1.79
N ALA A 522 18.96 30.13 0.65
CA ALA A 522 20.12 30.98 0.43
C ALA A 522 20.26 31.34 -1.05
N LEU A 523 20.74 32.55 -1.32
CA LEU A 523 20.92 33.12 -2.66
C LEU A 523 22.33 33.69 -2.75
N ASP A 524 23.01 33.46 -3.87
CA ASP A 524 24.32 34.01 -4.21
C ASP A 524 24.20 34.81 -5.52
N LEU A 525 24.69 36.05 -5.53
CA LEU A 525 24.75 36.93 -6.69
C LEU A 525 26.21 37.28 -7.01
N LYS A 526 26.62 36.97 -8.24
CA LYS A 526 27.91 37.41 -8.79
C LYS A 526 27.70 38.33 -9.98
N THR A 527 28.28 39.52 -9.90
CA THR A 527 28.24 40.54 -10.96
C THR A 527 29.62 40.65 -11.61
N ALA A 528 29.67 40.67 -12.94
CA ALA A 528 30.92 40.83 -13.69
C ALA A 528 30.71 41.59 -15.01
N PRO A 529 31.54 42.60 -15.34
CA PRO A 529 31.55 43.21 -16.65
C PRO A 529 32.35 42.35 -17.66
N ASP A 530 32.02 42.45 -18.95
CA ASP A 530 32.78 41.82 -20.03
C ASP A 530 34.14 42.51 -20.32
N ALA A 531 34.28 43.78 -19.93
CA ALA A 531 35.54 44.51 -19.90
C ALA A 531 35.64 45.36 -18.63
N THR A 532 36.81 45.34 -17.96
CA THR A 532 37.08 46.18 -16.79
C THR A 532 37.69 47.54 -17.15
N MET A 533 38.07 47.73 -18.42
CA MET A 533 38.63 48.98 -18.94
C MET A 533 38.17 49.16 -20.40
N ILE A 534 37.61 50.32 -20.72
CA ILE A 534 37.08 50.65 -22.06
C ILE A 534 37.39 52.09 -22.44
N TYR A 535 37.22 52.45 -23.71
CA TYR A 535 37.28 53.84 -24.13
C TYR A 535 35.98 54.60 -23.80
N VAL A 536 36.11 55.92 -23.63
CA VAL A 536 34.94 56.81 -23.48
C VAL A 536 33.93 56.62 -24.61
N GLY A 537 32.67 56.41 -24.24
CA GLY A 537 31.56 56.18 -25.17
C GLY A 537 31.43 54.74 -25.69
N GLU A 538 32.24 53.79 -25.21
CA GLU A 538 32.06 52.36 -25.50
C GLU A 538 31.00 51.72 -24.60
N SER A 539 30.43 50.60 -25.07
CA SER A 539 29.47 49.82 -24.30
C SER A 539 30.13 48.68 -23.53
N VAL A 540 29.77 48.51 -22.26
CA VAL A 540 30.08 47.32 -21.44
C VAL A 540 28.81 46.52 -21.21
N THR A 541 28.93 45.19 -21.18
CA THR A 541 27.88 44.27 -20.75
C THR A 541 28.19 43.71 -19.37
N PHE A 542 27.34 44.02 -18.39
CA PHE A 542 27.33 43.42 -17.05
C PHE A 542 26.52 42.13 -17.06
N THR A 543 27.10 41.05 -16.53
CA THR A 543 26.45 39.76 -16.32
C THR A 543 26.21 39.53 -14.83
N TYR A 544 24.97 39.18 -14.48
CA TYR A 544 24.51 38.89 -13.13
C TYR A 544 24.19 37.40 -13.03
N ARG A 545 25.03 36.64 -12.34
CA ARG A 545 24.86 35.21 -12.14
C ARG A 545 24.25 34.97 -10.77
N LEU A 546 23.01 34.50 -10.78
CA LEU A 546 22.25 34.09 -9.62
C LEU A 546 22.48 32.59 -9.39
N THR A 547 22.75 32.20 -8.15
CA THR A 547 22.80 30.79 -7.74
C THR A 547 21.95 30.61 -6.49
N ASN A 548 20.94 29.75 -6.54
CA ASN A 548 20.27 29.31 -5.32
C ASN A 548 21.17 28.30 -4.61
N THR A 549 21.82 28.74 -3.53
CA THR A 549 22.75 27.92 -2.72
C THR A 549 22.05 27.25 -1.55
N GLY A 550 20.76 27.53 -1.35
CA GLY A 550 19.91 26.87 -0.36
C GLY A 550 19.37 25.53 -0.84
N ASP A 551 18.52 24.94 0.00
CA ASP A 551 17.90 23.61 -0.17
C ASP A 551 16.47 23.64 -0.73
N VAL A 552 15.84 24.82 -0.77
CA VAL A 552 14.47 25.01 -1.26
C VAL A 552 14.41 25.86 -2.51
N THR A 553 13.34 25.70 -3.28
CA THR A 553 13.07 26.54 -4.45
C THR A 553 12.76 27.97 -4.02
N LEU A 554 13.46 28.94 -4.60
CA LEU A 554 13.19 30.36 -4.43
C LEU A 554 12.26 30.86 -5.54
N THR A 555 11.29 31.69 -5.19
CA THR A 555 10.35 32.33 -6.12
C THR A 555 10.48 33.85 -6.08
N GLN A 556 9.86 34.53 -7.04
CA GLN A 556 9.92 35.99 -7.18
C GLN A 556 11.35 36.53 -7.21
N VAL A 557 12.28 35.75 -7.77
CA VAL A 557 13.68 36.15 -7.79
C VAL A 557 13.88 37.29 -8.77
N ALA A 558 14.52 38.37 -8.31
CA ALA A 558 14.76 39.59 -9.07
C ALA A 558 16.15 40.18 -8.77
N VAL A 559 16.70 40.89 -9.74
CA VAL A 559 17.96 41.65 -9.62
C VAL A 559 17.68 43.12 -9.90
N VAL A 560 18.04 43.96 -8.95
CA VAL A 560 18.00 45.42 -9.05
C VAL A 560 19.43 45.94 -8.98
N ASP A 561 19.85 46.69 -9.99
CA ASP A 561 21.18 47.29 -10.12
C ASP A 561 21.08 48.79 -9.81
N ASP A 562 22.00 49.30 -8.98
CA ASP A 562 22.02 50.71 -8.55
C ASP A 562 22.47 51.69 -9.63
N ASN A 563 22.67 51.22 -10.87
CA ASN A 563 23.07 52.05 -12.00
C ASN A 563 24.35 52.88 -11.78
N GLY A 564 25.22 52.47 -10.86
CA GLY A 564 26.46 53.19 -10.53
C GLY A 564 26.28 54.38 -9.59
N THR A 565 25.11 54.52 -8.96
CA THR A 565 24.76 55.60 -8.02
C THR A 565 24.32 55.03 -6.66
N PRO A 566 25.25 54.42 -5.87
CA PRO A 566 24.90 53.84 -4.58
C PRO A 566 24.18 54.83 -3.65
N GLY A 567 22.95 54.48 -3.25
CA GLY A 567 22.13 55.28 -2.33
C GLY A 567 21.11 56.22 -2.98
N GLU A 568 21.03 56.26 -4.32
CA GLU A 568 20.04 57.03 -5.07
C GLU A 568 19.01 56.10 -5.73
N PRO A 569 18.00 55.59 -5.01
CA PRO A 569 17.07 54.57 -5.54
C PRO A 569 16.17 55.05 -6.69
N GLY A 570 16.23 56.34 -7.05
CA GLY A 570 15.43 56.94 -8.11
C GLY A 570 15.86 56.51 -9.52
N ASP A 571 17.09 56.04 -9.68
CA ASP A 571 17.62 55.56 -10.96
C ASP A 571 18.05 54.09 -10.97
N ASP A 572 17.77 53.35 -9.88
CA ASP A 572 17.90 51.89 -9.81
C ASP A 572 17.17 51.19 -10.96
N LEU A 573 17.84 50.23 -11.60
CA LEU A 573 17.31 49.48 -12.73
C LEU A 573 16.99 48.03 -12.36
N THR A 574 15.75 47.60 -12.63
CA THR A 574 15.42 46.17 -12.59
C THR A 574 16.01 45.46 -13.81
N VAL A 575 17.02 44.61 -13.59
CA VAL A 575 17.69 43.85 -14.66
C VAL A 575 16.84 42.65 -15.08
N CYS A 576 16.31 41.93 -14.10
CA CYS A 576 15.40 40.80 -14.31
C CYS A 576 14.51 40.60 -13.08
N ALA A 577 13.33 40.03 -13.27
CA ALA A 577 12.37 39.80 -12.19
C ALA A 577 11.47 38.59 -12.49
N GLY A 578 10.84 38.04 -11.45
CA GLY A 578 9.86 36.97 -11.57
C GLY A 578 10.48 35.59 -11.85
N LEU A 579 11.78 35.42 -11.60
CA LEU A 579 12.45 34.14 -11.79
C LEU A 579 12.05 33.14 -10.69
N THR A 580 12.06 31.86 -11.03
CA THR A 580 11.96 30.75 -10.06
C THR A 580 13.24 29.94 -10.16
N LEU A 581 13.96 29.81 -9.04
CA LEU A 581 15.23 29.11 -8.96
C LEU A 581 15.09 27.90 -8.04
N PRO A 582 14.99 26.67 -8.59
CA PRO A 582 15.12 25.44 -7.80
C PRO A 582 16.45 25.40 -7.02
N ALA A 583 16.51 24.60 -5.97
CA ALA A 583 17.73 24.40 -5.18
C ALA A 583 18.92 23.99 -6.07
N GLY A 584 20.07 24.65 -5.89
CA GLY A 584 21.27 24.45 -6.69
C GLY A 584 21.23 25.02 -8.12
N ALA A 585 20.09 25.56 -8.58
CA ALA A 585 19.97 26.10 -9.92
C ALA A 585 20.65 27.47 -10.05
N THR A 586 21.13 27.75 -11.26
CA THR A 586 21.70 29.05 -11.61
C THR A 586 20.89 29.73 -12.71
N ALA A 587 20.71 31.04 -12.60
CA ALA A 587 20.16 31.89 -13.64
C ALA A 587 21.16 33.00 -13.99
N GLN A 588 21.07 33.52 -15.21
CA GLN A 588 21.87 34.65 -15.65
C GLN A 588 20.99 35.73 -16.24
N CYS A 589 21.28 36.96 -15.85
CA CYS A 589 20.73 38.17 -16.44
C CYS A 589 21.89 39.01 -16.97
N ALA A 590 21.65 39.85 -17.97
CA ALA A 590 22.68 40.73 -18.52
C ALA A 590 22.10 42.10 -18.86
N ARG A 591 22.93 43.12 -18.73
CA ARG A 591 22.61 44.52 -19.04
C ARG A 591 23.81 45.14 -19.74
N SER A 592 23.57 45.83 -20.86
CA SER A 592 24.61 46.66 -21.49
C SER A 592 24.38 48.14 -21.19
N ALA A 593 25.46 48.89 -20.99
CA ALA A 593 25.45 50.34 -20.78
C ALA A 593 26.62 50.97 -21.54
N VAL A 594 26.41 52.16 -22.09
CA VAL A 594 27.46 53.01 -22.65
C VAL A 594 27.99 53.89 -21.52
N LEU A 595 29.30 53.93 -21.33
CA LEU A 595 29.92 54.65 -20.22
C LEU A 595 30.77 55.81 -20.75
N ASP A 596 30.50 57.01 -20.24
CA ASP A 596 31.24 58.24 -20.57
C ASP A 596 32.27 58.61 -19.48
N ASP A 597 32.23 57.94 -18.33
CA ASP A 597 33.14 58.11 -17.17
C ASP A 597 33.23 56.80 -16.37
N ASP A 598 34.16 56.71 -15.43
CA ASP A 598 34.36 55.54 -14.55
C ASP A 598 33.05 55.10 -13.90
N PHE A 599 32.81 53.78 -13.88
CA PHE A 599 31.62 53.17 -13.30
C PHE A 599 31.97 52.29 -12.10
N ALA A 600 31.23 52.45 -11.00
CA ALA A 600 31.27 51.55 -9.86
C ALA A 600 29.85 51.35 -9.31
N GLY A 601 29.27 50.17 -9.56
CA GLY A 601 27.89 49.86 -9.19
C GLY A 601 27.75 48.59 -8.36
N SER A 602 26.62 48.48 -7.69
CA SER A 602 26.19 47.35 -6.88
C SER A 602 24.80 46.89 -7.31
N ALA A 603 24.60 45.58 -7.39
CA ALA A 603 23.31 44.98 -7.62
C ALA A 603 22.87 44.15 -6.42
N THR A 604 21.56 44.16 -6.16
CA THR A 604 20.90 43.36 -5.14
C THR A 604 20.01 42.33 -5.81
N ALA A 605 20.26 41.05 -5.54
CA ALA A 605 19.34 39.98 -5.82
C ALA A 605 18.41 39.78 -4.62
N SER A 606 17.13 39.55 -4.88
CA SER A 606 16.13 39.20 -3.85
C SER A 606 15.25 38.07 -4.34
N GLY A 607 14.65 37.31 -3.40
CA GLY A 607 13.69 36.24 -3.67
C GLY A 607 12.93 35.84 -2.40
N GLN A 608 12.02 34.87 -2.52
CA GLN A 608 11.24 34.34 -1.40
C GLN A 608 11.35 32.83 -1.30
N ASP A 609 11.46 32.32 -0.07
CA ASP A 609 11.37 30.90 0.26
C ASP A 609 9.90 30.38 0.19
N PRO A 610 9.66 29.06 0.34
CA PRO A 610 8.29 28.51 0.34
C PRO A 610 7.39 28.95 1.50
N LEU A 611 7.96 29.51 2.58
CA LEU A 611 7.24 30.10 3.71
C LEU A 611 6.96 31.60 3.51
N GLY A 612 7.42 32.18 2.40
CA GLY A 612 7.28 33.60 2.06
C GLY A 612 8.33 34.51 2.71
N HIS A 613 9.36 33.96 3.36
CA HIS A 613 10.45 34.78 3.92
C HIS A 613 11.39 35.25 2.81
N PRO A 614 11.86 36.51 2.90
CA PRO A 614 12.78 37.06 1.92
C PRO A 614 14.19 36.51 2.09
N VAL A 615 14.88 36.32 0.96
CA VAL A 615 16.33 36.12 0.89
C VAL A 615 16.93 37.14 -0.07
N SER A 616 18.15 37.58 0.20
CA SER A 616 18.83 38.56 -0.63
C SER A 616 20.34 38.38 -0.59
N ASP A 617 21.00 38.78 -1.67
CA ASP A 617 22.45 38.89 -1.75
C ASP A 617 22.85 40.06 -2.65
N THR A 618 24.09 40.55 -2.51
CA THR A 618 24.59 41.72 -3.24
C THR A 618 25.89 41.41 -3.98
N GLY A 619 26.03 41.91 -5.21
CA GLY A 619 27.24 41.79 -6.00
C GLY A 619 27.61 43.10 -6.69
N SER A 620 28.89 43.48 -6.66
CA SER A 620 29.39 44.74 -7.23
C SER A 620 30.36 44.53 -8.38
N ALA A 621 30.44 45.53 -9.26
CA ALA A 621 31.35 45.57 -10.40
C ALA A 621 31.82 47.00 -10.67
N ALA A 622 33.02 47.13 -11.23
CA ALA A 622 33.58 48.42 -11.63
C ALA A 622 34.24 48.33 -13.01
N VAL A 623 34.19 49.45 -13.74
CA VAL A 623 34.77 49.62 -15.08
C VAL A 623 35.48 50.96 -15.10
N THR A 624 36.74 50.97 -15.56
CA THR A 624 37.49 52.21 -15.80
C THR A 624 37.29 52.67 -17.24
N VAL A 625 36.91 53.93 -17.43
CA VAL A 625 36.77 54.55 -18.75
C VAL A 625 37.99 55.42 -19.02
N ILE A 626 38.59 55.26 -20.21
CA ILE A 626 39.83 55.95 -20.57
C ILE A 626 39.64 56.83 -21.81
N SER A 627 40.27 58.01 -21.79
CA SER A 627 40.27 59.01 -22.86
C SER A 627 41.72 59.41 -23.19
N PRO A 628 42.49 58.51 -23.87
CA PRO A 628 43.86 58.81 -24.25
C PRO A 628 43.91 59.91 -25.32
N ALA A 629 44.74 60.93 -25.08
CA ALA A 629 44.96 62.00 -26.04
C ALA A 629 46.40 62.48 -25.99
N LEU A 630 46.97 62.76 -27.16
CA LEU A 630 48.32 63.24 -27.30
C LEU A 630 48.29 64.56 -28.06
N ALA A 631 49.00 65.56 -27.56
CA ALA A 631 49.27 66.80 -28.27
C ALA A 631 50.77 66.95 -28.47
N ALA A 632 51.16 67.45 -29.63
CA ALA A 632 52.56 67.73 -29.93
C ALA A 632 52.67 69.07 -30.66
N THR A 633 53.79 69.76 -30.46
CA THR A 633 54.17 70.98 -31.19
C THR A 633 55.65 70.92 -31.53
N VAL A 634 56.04 71.57 -32.61
CA VAL A 634 57.44 71.68 -33.04
C VAL A 634 57.76 73.13 -33.35
N VAL A 635 58.92 73.58 -32.88
CA VAL A 635 59.41 74.95 -33.09
C VAL A 635 60.82 74.91 -33.68
N PRO A 636 61.03 75.39 -34.92
CA PRO A 636 62.36 75.54 -35.50
C PRO A 636 63.01 76.85 -35.02
N THR A 637 64.27 76.78 -34.58
CA THR A 637 65.03 77.94 -34.12
C THR A 637 66.46 77.94 -34.70
N PRO A 638 66.82 78.95 -35.53
CA PRO A 638 65.97 80.01 -36.09
C PRO A 638 65.02 79.48 -37.18
N ALA A 639 63.81 80.04 -37.30
CA ALA A 639 62.85 79.65 -38.34
C ALA A 639 63.18 80.20 -39.74
N LEU A 640 64.07 81.21 -39.81
CA LEU A 640 64.56 81.84 -41.03
C LEU A 640 66.08 81.91 -40.97
N VAL A 641 66.75 81.32 -41.95
CA VAL A 641 68.21 81.19 -41.96
C VAL A 641 68.83 81.47 -43.32
N TYR A 642 70.14 81.67 -43.38
CA TYR A 642 70.88 81.62 -44.66
C TYR A 642 71.19 80.17 -45.04
N SER A 643 71.37 79.91 -46.34
CA SER A 643 71.77 78.59 -46.84
C SER A 643 73.00 78.05 -46.12
N GLY A 644 72.92 76.83 -45.60
CA GLY A 644 74.01 76.15 -44.87
C GLY A 644 73.98 76.39 -43.35
N SER A 645 72.97 77.09 -42.83
CA SER A 645 72.81 77.30 -41.39
C SER A 645 72.22 76.07 -40.69
N ARG A 646 72.56 75.91 -39.41
CA ARG A 646 71.97 74.88 -38.53
C ARG A 646 70.67 75.41 -37.92
N VAL A 647 69.60 74.62 -38.03
CA VAL A 647 68.30 74.87 -37.40
C VAL A 647 68.03 73.77 -36.37
N THR A 648 67.63 74.16 -35.16
CA THR A 648 67.21 73.21 -34.13
C THR A 648 65.69 73.16 -34.07
N PHE A 649 65.13 71.97 -34.27
CA PHE A 649 63.72 71.67 -34.09
C PHE A 649 63.51 71.16 -32.66
N THR A 650 62.69 71.85 -31.89
CA THR A 650 62.29 71.43 -30.53
C THR A 650 60.86 70.92 -30.57
N TYR A 651 60.66 69.63 -30.27
CA TYR A 651 59.37 68.97 -30.19
C TYR A 651 58.91 68.95 -28.74
N ARG A 652 57.77 69.56 -28.44
CA ARG A 652 57.12 69.49 -27.14
C ARG A 652 55.92 68.58 -27.22
N LEU A 653 55.97 67.50 -26.45
CA LEU A 653 54.94 66.48 -26.35
C LEU A 653 54.16 66.73 -25.06
N THR A 654 52.85 66.58 -25.10
CA THR A 654 51.97 66.71 -23.92
C THR A 654 50.92 65.62 -24.01
N ASN A 655 50.86 64.76 -22.99
CA ASN A 655 49.74 63.86 -22.84
C ASN A 655 48.56 64.68 -22.33
N THR A 656 47.58 64.92 -23.20
CA THR A 656 46.37 65.68 -22.89
C THR A 656 45.21 64.76 -22.49
N GLY A 657 45.41 63.45 -22.50
CA GLY A 657 44.45 62.46 -22.00
C GLY A 657 44.56 62.23 -20.51
N ASP A 658 43.74 61.30 -20.02
CA ASP A 658 43.59 60.92 -18.62
C ASP A 658 44.44 59.69 -18.21
N VAL A 659 44.96 58.93 -19.18
CA VAL A 659 45.78 57.75 -18.95
C VAL A 659 47.23 57.94 -19.37
N THR A 660 48.13 57.14 -18.78
CA THR A 660 49.55 57.15 -19.16
C THR A 660 49.77 56.60 -20.55
N LEU A 661 50.45 57.36 -21.41
CA LEU A 661 50.92 56.89 -22.72
C LEU A 661 52.34 56.35 -22.59
N THR A 662 52.57 55.14 -23.09
CA THR A 662 53.88 54.47 -23.11
C THR A 662 54.43 54.40 -24.54
N GLN A 663 55.71 54.05 -24.67
CA GLN A 663 56.40 53.95 -25.97
C GLN A 663 56.25 55.21 -26.83
N VAL A 664 56.14 56.38 -26.20
CA VAL A 664 55.99 57.63 -26.92
C VAL A 664 57.28 57.92 -27.68
N ALA A 665 57.13 58.12 -28.98
CA ALA A 665 58.24 58.34 -29.90
C ALA A 665 57.91 59.48 -30.88
N VAL A 666 58.96 60.19 -31.29
CA VAL A 666 58.92 61.23 -32.32
C VAL A 666 59.78 60.75 -33.49
N VAL A 667 59.15 60.57 -34.63
CA VAL A 667 59.82 60.27 -35.90
C VAL A 667 59.62 61.47 -36.81
N ASP A 668 60.70 62.02 -37.33
CA ASP A 668 60.68 63.19 -38.20
C ASP A 668 61.09 62.81 -39.62
N ASP A 669 60.38 63.31 -40.63
CA ASP A 669 60.60 63.03 -42.05
C ASP A 669 61.90 63.59 -42.65
N ASN A 670 62.78 64.12 -41.80
CA ASN A 670 64.07 64.66 -42.19
C ASN A 670 64.03 65.82 -43.21
N GLY A 671 62.87 66.45 -43.41
CA GLY A 671 62.68 67.51 -44.39
C GLY A 671 62.35 67.01 -45.81
N THR A 672 62.01 65.72 -45.95
CA THR A 672 61.64 65.03 -47.18
C THR A 672 60.27 64.33 -47.03
N PRO A 673 59.16 65.10 -47.03
CA PRO A 673 57.83 64.51 -46.87
C PRO A 673 57.53 63.46 -47.96
N GLY A 674 57.23 62.23 -47.55
CA GLY A 674 56.87 61.13 -48.45
C GLY A 674 58.00 60.16 -48.79
N GLU A 675 59.21 60.37 -48.28
CA GLU A 675 60.37 59.48 -48.47
C GLU A 675 60.77 58.77 -47.15
N PRO A 676 60.05 57.72 -46.72
CA PRO A 676 60.25 57.12 -45.40
C PRO A 676 61.63 56.44 -45.20
N GLY A 677 62.43 56.34 -46.26
CA GLY A 677 63.76 55.73 -46.22
C GLY A 677 64.81 56.56 -45.48
N ASP A 678 64.57 57.85 -45.26
CA ASP A 678 65.46 58.75 -44.53
C ASP A 678 64.85 59.40 -43.27
N ASP A 679 63.65 58.97 -42.87
CA ASP A 679 63.00 59.36 -41.62
C ASP A 679 63.90 59.10 -40.40
N LEU A 680 63.96 60.07 -39.49
CA LEU A 680 64.81 60.05 -38.31
C LEU A 680 63.99 59.96 -37.02
N THR A 681 64.23 58.91 -36.23
CA THR A 681 63.75 58.85 -34.84
C THR A 681 64.47 59.88 -33.98
N VAL A 682 63.77 60.90 -33.53
CA VAL A 682 64.30 61.99 -32.69
C VAL A 682 64.42 61.55 -31.24
N CYS A 683 63.40 60.85 -30.75
CA CYS A 683 63.36 60.24 -29.42
C CYS A 683 62.35 59.09 -29.44
N ALA A 684 62.56 58.08 -28.59
CA ALA A 684 61.69 56.92 -28.50
C ALA A 684 61.68 56.35 -27.08
N GLY A 685 60.65 55.58 -26.75
CA GLY A 685 60.55 54.87 -25.47
C GLY A 685 60.18 55.77 -24.30
N LEU A 686 59.62 56.97 -24.55
CA LEU A 686 59.16 57.84 -23.48
C LEU A 686 57.88 57.31 -22.85
N THR A 687 57.73 57.50 -21.54
CA THR A 687 56.48 57.29 -20.81
C THR A 687 55.97 58.64 -20.36
N LEU A 688 54.76 59.00 -20.77
CA LEU A 688 54.11 60.25 -20.41
C LEU A 688 52.87 59.95 -19.57
N PRO A 689 52.94 60.11 -18.23
CA PRO A 689 51.76 60.15 -17.38
C PRO A 689 50.75 61.21 -17.86
N ALA A 690 49.49 61.08 -17.45
CA ALA A 690 48.45 62.07 -17.75
C ALA A 690 48.88 63.50 -17.35
N GLY A 691 48.68 64.46 -18.25
CA GLY A 691 49.10 65.86 -18.07
C GLY A 691 50.62 66.11 -18.16
N ALA A 692 51.46 65.08 -18.26
CA ALA A 692 52.90 65.25 -18.34
C ALA A 692 53.36 65.78 -19.70
N THR A 693 54.49 66.49 -19.70
CA THR A 693 55.14 66.98 -20.92
C THR A 693 56.56 66.46 -21.05
N ALA A 694 56.95 66.12 -22.27
CA ALA A 694 58.32 65.76 -22.62
C ALA A 694 58.84 66.66 -23.75
N GLN A 695 60.14 66.83 -23.83
CA GLN A 695 60.78 67.58 -24.92
C GLN A 695 61.86 66.74 -25.58
N CYS A 696 61.89 66.80 -26.91
CA CYS A 696 62.94 66.23 -27.73
C CYS A 696 63.45 67.32 -28.68
N ALA A 697 64.70 67.24 -29.11
CA ALA A 697 65.24 68.20 -30.07
C ALA A 697 66.19 67.53 -31.06
N ARG A 698 66.21 68.02 -32.29
CA ARG A 698 67.20 67.67 -33.32
C ARG A 698 67.73 68.91 -34.01
N SER A 699 68.95 68.86 -34.53
CA SER A 699 69.50 69.92 -35.37
C SER A 699 69.74 69.42 -36.79
N LEU A 700 69.28 70.17 -37.79
CA LEU A 700 69.47 69.88 -39.21
C LEU A 700 70.15 71.10 -39.88
N VAL A 701 71.07 70.85 -40.82
CA VAL A 701 71.65 71.91 -41.64
C VAL A 701 70.79 72.08 -42.89
N VAL A 702 70.30 73.30 -43.12
CA VAL A 702 69.31 73.58 -44.15
C VAL A 702 69.93 74.46 -45.25
N THR A 703 69.98 73.97 -46.48
CA THR A 703 70.55 74.69 -47.65
C THR A 703 69.49 75.29 -48.56
N MET A 704 68.25 74.81 -48.50
CA MET A 704 67.08 75.34 -49.22
C MET A 704 65.86 75.34 -48.28
N ALA A 705 64.79 76.08 -48.60
CA ALA A 705 63.58 76.03 -47.79
C ALA A 705 63.04 74.59 -47.74
N ILE A 706 62.73 74.09 -46.54
CA ILE A 706 62.21 72.73 -46.33
C ILE A 706 60.84 72.80 -45.65
N THR A 707 59.97 71.87 -46.03
CA THR A 707 58.80 71.48 -45.24
C THR A 707 59.17 70.17 -44.57
N SER A 708 59.05 70.10 -43.25
CA SER A 708 59.31 68.90 -42.46
C SER A 708 58.07 68.57 -41.64
N SER A 709 57.78 67.30 -41.47
CA SER A 709 56.67 66.77 -40.70
C SER A 709 57.19 65.71 -39.76
N ALA A 710 56.87 65.86 -38.46
CA ALA A 710 57.11 64.80 -37.50
C ALA A 710 55.81 64.09 -37.12
N THR A 711 55.91 62.78 -36.99
CA THR A 711 54.87 61.92 -36.43
C THR A 711 55.24 61.57 -34.99
N VAL A 712 54.37 61.93 -34.07
CA VAL A 712 54.45 61.53 -32.66
C VAL A 712 53.43 60.43 -32.43
N ALA A 713 53.84 59.33 -31.82
CA ALA A 713 52.92 58.25 -31.47
C ALA A 713 53.21 57.69 -30.09
N GLY A 714 52.18 57.27 -29.37
CA GLY A 714 52.25 56.55 -28.10
C GLY A 714 51.20 55.45 -28.02
N LEU A 715 51.40 54.51 -27.09
CA LEU A 715 50.44 53.44 -26.78
C LEU A 715 49.72 53.74 -25.47
N ASP A 716 48.40 53.58 -25.45
CA ASP A 716 47.59 53.63 -24.24
C ASP A 716 47.59 52.27 -23.48
N PRO A 717 46.92 52.17 -22.31
CA PRO A 717 46.85 50.93 -21.54
C PRO A 717 46.16 49.73 -22.23
N LEU A 718 45.29 49.97 -23.21
CA LEU A 718 44.64 48.93 -24.02
C LEU A 718 45.46 48.57 -25.27
N GLY A 719 46.60 49.24 -25.48
CA GLY A 719 47.52 48.99 -26.58
C GLY A 719 47.16 49.69 -27.89
N HIS A 720 46.17 50.60 -27.89
CA HIS A 720 45.87 51.41 -29.07
C HIS A 720 46.88 52.55 -29.22
N ARG A 721 47.17 52.89 -30.47
CA ARG A 721 48.21 53.84 -30.83
C ARG A 721 47.62 55.22 -31.10
N THR A 722 47.83 56.16 -30.19
CA THR A 722 47.49 57.58 -30.39
C THR A 722 48.59 58.25 -31.22
N VAL A 723 48.24 58.82 -32.37
CA VAL A 723 49.19 59.41 -33.33
C VAL A 723 48.86 60.86 -33.62
N VAL A 724 49.87 61.73 -33.68
CA VAL A 724 49.77 63.14 -34.06
C VAL A 724 50.83 63.43 -35.11
N SER A 725 50.44 64.09 -36.20
CA SER A 725 51.39 64.62 -37.19
C SER A 725 51.49 66.13 -37.08
N ILE A 726 52.71 66.64 -37.06
CA ILE A 726 53.02 68.05 -36.81
C ILE A 726 53.95 68.60 -37.91
N PRO A 727 53.40 69.25 -38.95
CA PRO A 727 54.18 69.87 -40.01
C PRO A 727 54.84 71.18 -39.54
N THR A 728 55.95 71.55 -40.17
CA THR A 728 56.73 72.77 -39.92
C THR A 728 57.49 73.18 -41.16
N VAL A 729 57.69 74.49 -41.34
CA VAL A 729 58.42 75.06 -42.47
C VAL A 729 59.62 75.86 -41.97
N VAL A 730 60.76 75.69 -42.62
CA VAL A 730 61.95 76.52 -42.42
C VAL A 730 62.24 77.25 -43.73
N SER A 731 62.34 78.58 -43.65
CA SER A 731 62.61 79.44 -44.82
C SER A 731 64.10 79.78 -44.92
N VAL A 732 64.59 79.91 -46.16
CA VAL A 732 65.97 80.33 -46.46
C VAL A 732 65.97 81.70 -47.14
N MET A 733 66.77 82.66 -46.63
CA MET A 733 66.89 83.99 -47.21
C MET A 733 67.63 83.94 -48.57
N PRO A 734 67.16 84.67 -49.61
CA PRO A 734 67.88 84.79 -50.88
C PRO A 734 69.20 85.56 -50.71
N PRO A 735 70.22 85.31 -51.55
CA PRO A 735 71.51 85.99 -51.45
C PRO A 735 71.39 87.51 -51.70
N LEU A 736 72.07 88.30 -50.87
CA LEU A 736 72.10 89.77 -50.93
C LEU A 736 72.88 90.25 -52.17
N ILE A 737 72.23 90.95 -53.10
CA ILE A 737 72.90 91.61 -54.25
C ILE A 737 73.16 93.08 -53.89
N ILE A 738 74.43 93.48 -53.78
CA ILE A 738 74.85 94.87 -53.56
C ILE A 738 75.28 95.48 -54.92
N LEU A 739 74.55 96.50 -55.40
CA LEU A 739 74.92 97.31 -56.57
C LEU A 739 75.72 98.55 -56.13
N TYR A 740 76.95 98.70 -56.63
CA TYR A 740 77.79 99.90 -56.46
C TYR A 740 77.55 100.91 -57.60
N VAL A 741 77.32 102.19 -57.28
CA VAL A 741 77.29 103.31 -58.26
C VAL A 741 78.38 104.33 -57.85
N PRO A 742 79.41 104.61 -58.68
CA PRO A 742 80.47 105.56 -58.34
C PRO A 742 80.13 107.00 -58.71
N PHE A 743 80.41 107.95 -57.81
CA PHE A 743 80.41 109.41 -58.07
C PHE A 743 81.76 109.85 -58.66
N VAL A 744 81.72 110.67 -59.73
CA VAL A 744 82.90 111.37 -60.28
C VAL A 744 82.81 112.86 -59.92
N VAL A 745 83.86 113.38 -59.28
CA VAL A 745 84.09 114.79 -58.98
C VAL A 745 84.94 115.42 -60.10
N LYS A 746 84.54 116.58 -60.62
CA LYS A 746 85.38 117.47 -61.45
C LYS A 746 85.40 118.86 -60.80
N GLY A 747 86.60 119.38 -60.51
CA GLY A 747 86.82 120.71 -59.93
C GLY A 747 86.68 121.86 -60.93
N SER A 748 86.36 123.06 -60.43
CA SER A 748 86.08 124.30 -61.17
C SER A 748 87.35 125.11 -61.51
N PRO A 749 87.23 126.20 -62.31
CA PRO A 749 86.68 127.48 -61.83
C PRO A 749 85.22 127.73 -62.19
#